data_AF-A0A328VAC2-F1
#
_entry.id   AF-A0A328VAC2-F1
#
_cell.length_a   1.000
_cell.length_b   1.000
_cell.length_c   1.000
_cell.angle_alpha   90.00
_cell.angle_beta   90.00
_cell.angle_gamma   90.00
#
_symmetry.space_group_name_H-M   'P 1'
#
loop_
_entity.id
_entity.type
_entity.pdbx_description
1 polymer ?
#
loop_
_entity_poly.entity_id
_entity_poly.type
_entity_poly.pdbx_seq_one_letter_code
_entity_poly.pdbx_strand_id
1 'polypeptide(L)'
;MLLTGAHVAALRELASSEEAGQAAYELAEDDRRALTYRALELQGLAALELPRSYRLTYAGREALQLLEEMRRDWQAGSLRLDERGQLLLAGEHENGEQNWRFLGSDILAALQAAEHAGGRVGPATAGLLQARGLTEEATDPLHKSVVQRLNRHGRAWLDFARRHRPRLEIDGELANAIQRMIPGYSGRPAPGLSGDFIDLLEAMELITWSLPDGRFYALTALGEAVYEALRKGGYTLGAVVLDEPTLKLLALLVDRGSEALTADQRERLQELGFMGLDSYLTPAGEAALRAYALLQSERPVSVRTFALTEAEVEVLLTLHQLAARQENGGPSPDLERLRKTLVEQLAERYREIVGRYGRRLEERSALKRRAVELLGELRSRDEWFDSLWDLEELIASLEALALVRTESDGERTLYRLTPYGQRVVEEQQQEQIRAISSTAVKAVSMAVTRWTGLATSWVERAREEGLVGSGGGVTRAGRLYSWLAEHCPRQPMLTRVEAEVLANLPETEPGPFVSEYQASLEGERLAWALDKLEAHGLIDRLADGQIVRTEAGRLLARAVAGATKLAHPITPRIVRLLEAMRQVGTLYVKEQKVRLQPEQWKEVERLTGLGPQEFLETRHVARMGHYIGEVTLNEAGLEVLEAAALLQQRV
;
A
#
# COMPACT_ATOMS: atom_id res chain seq x y z
N MET A 1 -15.23 -0.90 12.42
CA MET A 1 -16.57 -1.49 12.67
C MET A 1 -16.54 -3.01 12.52
N LEU A 2 -17.24 -3.72 13.40
CA LEU A 2 -17.33 -5.17 13.56
C LEU A 2 -18.77 -5.55 13.94
N LEU A 3 -19.43 -6.36 13.10
CA LEU A 3 -20.71 -7.00 13.40
C LEU A 3 -20.60 -8.50 13.19
N THR A 4 -20.76 -9.24 14.29
CA THR A 4 -20.83 -10.70 14.31
C THR A 4 -22.26 -11.16 14.59
N GLY A 5 -22.55 -12.46 14.49
CA GLY A 5 -23.84 -13.01 14.90
C GLY A 5 -24.25 -12.59 16.32
N ALA A 6 -23.33 -12.64 17.29
CA ALA A 6 -23.58 -12.19 18.66
C ALA A 6 -23.89 -10.69 18.75
N HIS A 7 -23.19 -9.84 18.00
CA HIS A 7 -23.48 -8.41 17.95
C HIS A 7 -24.88 -8.13 17.37
N VAL A 8 -25.27 -8.83 16.30
CA VAL A 8 -26.59 -8.70 15.69
C VAL A 8 -27.69 -9.17 16.63
N ALA A 9 -27.47 -10.27 17.36
CA ALA A 9 -28.40 -10.76 18.38
C ALA A 9 -28.58 -9.73 19.51
N ALA A 10 -27.49 -9.16 20.03
CA ALA A 10 -27.53 -8.11 21.04
C ALA A 10 -28.27 -6.84 20.54
N LEU A 11 -28.06 -6.41 19.29
CA LEU A 11 -28.80 -5.26 18.73
C LEU A 11 -30.32 -5.52 18.70
N ARG A 12 -30.75 -6.74 18.34
CA ARG A 12 -32.16 -7.13 18.34
C ARG A 12 -32.74 -7.26 19.75
N GLU A 13 -31.94 -7.74 20.69
CA GLU A 13 -32.31 -7.82 22.11
C GLU A 13 -32.56 -6.43 22.69
N LEU A 14 -31.66 -5.47 22.44
CA LEU A 14 -31.85 -4.06 22.83
C LEU A 14 -33.10 -3.45 22.17
N ALA A 15 -33.34 -3.70 20.88
CA ALA A 15 -34.54 -3.22 20.20
C ALA A 15 -35.83 -3.79 20.80
N SER A 16 -35.85 -5.10 21.10
CA SER A 16 -37.01 -5.78 21.70
C SER A 16 -37.29 -5.26 23.12
N SER A 17 -36.24 -4.95 23.88
CA SER A 17 -36.33 -4.32 25.21
C SER A 17 -36.96 -2.92 25.12
N GLU A 18 -36.50 -2.08 24.18
CA GLU A 18 -37.10 -0.75 23.91
C GLU A 18 -38.58 -0.86 23.48
N GLU A 19 -38.93 -1.82 22.60
CA GLU A 19 -40.31 -2.08 22.16
C GLU A 19 -41.22 -2.59 23.30
N ALA A 20 -40.67 -3.37 24.23
CA ALA A 20 -41.36 -3.80 25.44
C ALA A 20 -41.56 -2.67 26.47
N GLY A 21 -41.13 -1.44 26.16
CA GLY A 21 -41.26 -0.27 27.00
C GLY A 21 -40.23 -0.18 28.13
N GLN A 22 -39.17 -0.98 28.07
CA GLN A 22 -38.05 -0.85 29.00
C GLN A 22 -37.16 0.33 28.57
N ALA A 23 -36.77 1.16 29.53
CA ALA A 23 -35.93 2.33 29.25
C ALA A 23 -34.50 1.93 28.81
N ALA A 24 -33.99 0.83 29.36
CA ALA A 24 -32.71 0.24 29.03
C ALA A 24 -32.70 -1.25 29.42
N TYR A 25 -31.85 -2.03 28.76
CA TYR A 25 -31.65 -3.46 29.02
C TYR A 25 -30.59 -3.67 30.10
N GLU A 26 -30.92 -4.33 31.20
CA GLU A 26 -29.99 -4.59 32.31
C GLU A 26 -29.18 -5.88 32.08
N LEU A 27 -27.86 -5.77 32.18
CA LEU A 27 -26.95 -6.91 32.07
C LEU A 27 -26.61 -7.48 33.46
N ALA A 28 -26.66 -8.81 33.62
CA ALA A 28 -26.20 -9.46 34.85
C ALA A 28 -24.69 -9.32 35.05
N GLU A 29 -24.21 -9.28 36.30
CA GLU A 29 -22.80 -9.01 36.60
C GLU A 29 -21.80 -10.03 36.02
N ASP A 30 -22.24 -11.29 35.88
CA ASP A 30 -21.46 -12.41 35.34
C ASP A 30 -21.87 -12.81 33.90
N ASP A 31 -22.60 -11.95 33.18
CA ASP A 31 -23.00 -12.26 31.80
C ASP A 31 -21.75 -12.34 30.91
N ARG A 32 -21.51 -13.54 30.37
CA ARG A 32 -20.40 -13.81 29.44
C ARG A 32 -20.47 -12.96 28.17
N ARG A 33 -21.60 -12.33 27.87
CA ARG A 33 -21.82 -11.42 26.73
C ARG A 33 -21.46 -9.97 27.03
N ALA A 34 -20.97 -9.65 28.24
CA ALA A 34 -20.61 -8.27 28.61
C ALA A 34 -19.67 -7.60 27.60
N LEU A 35 -18.70 -8.34 27.06
CA LEU A 35 -17.76 -7.83 26.07
C LEU A 35 -18.41 -7.60 24.69
N THR A 36 -19.47 -8.34 24.33
CA THR A 36 -20.27 -8.09 23.12
C THR A 36 -21.00 -6.75 23.20
N TYR A 37 -21.64 -6.45 24.34
CA TYR A 37 -22.30 -5.16 24.56
C TYR A 37 -21.29 -4.01 24.61
N ARG A 38 -20.13 -4.25 25.23
CA ARG A 38 -19.02 -3.29 25.26
C ARG A 38 -18.48 -3.00 23.86
N ALA A 39 -18.34 -4.01 23.00
CA ALA A 39 -17.94 -3.81 21.61
C ALA A 39 -18.97 -2.99 20.82
N LEU A 40 -20.28 -3.16 21.06
CA LEU A 40 -21.31 -2.30 20.46
C LEU A 40 -21.24 -0.85 20.97
N GLU A 41 -20.91 -0.66 22.24
CA GLU A 41 -20.75 0.67 22.84
C GLU A 41 -19.55 1.41 22.25
N LEU A 42 -18.39 0.75 22.15
CA LEU A 42 -17.19 1.34 21.56
C LEU A 42 -17.38 1.69 20.08
N GLN A 43 -18.24 0.95 19.38
CA GLN A 43 -18.63 1.30 18.00
C GLN A 43 -19.70 2.39 17.91
N GLY A 44 -20.22 2.86 19.04
CA GLY A 44 -21.28 3.86 19.10
C GLY A 44 -22.66 3.34 18.71
N LEU A 45 -22.86 2.02 18.63
CA LEU A 45 -24.15 1.38 18.29
C LEU A 45 -25.05 1.20 19.52
N ALA A 46 -24.44 1.03 20.70
CA ALA A 46 -25.12 1.02 21.99
C ALA A 46 -24.58 2.15 22.88
N ALA A 47 -25.36 2.55 23.88
CA ALA A 47 -24.93 3.45 24.94
C ALA A 47 -25.09 2.77 26.29
N LEU A 48 -24.03 2.81 27.10
CA LEU A 48 -24.07 2.41 28.50
C LEU A 48 -24.77 3.50 29.32
N GLU A 49 -25.79 3.11 30.07
CA GLU A 49 -26.46 3.87 31.10
C GLU A 49 -26.13 3.28 32.47
N LEU A 50 -25.83 4.14 33.44
CA LEU A 50 -25.44 3.69 34.76
C LEU A 50 -26.63 3.11 35.53
N PRO A 51 -26.43 2.03 36.33
CA PRO A 51 -25.13 1.44 36.66
C PRO A 51 -24.62 0.38 35.68
N ARG A 52 -25.47 -0.26 34.86
CA ARG A 52 -25.06 -1.33 33.92
C ARG A 52 -26.12 -1.70 32.88
N SER A 53 -26.85 -0.70 32.39
CA SER A 53 -27.91 -0.91 31.41
C SER A 53 -27.49 -0.39 30.03
N TYR A 54 -28.01 -1.00 28.96
CA TYR A 54 -27.69 -0.60 27.58
C TYR A 54 -28.95 -0.19 26.83
N ARG A 55 -28.80 0.79 25.94
CA ARG A 55 -29.84 1.17 24.97
C ARG A 55 -29.26 1.39 23.58
N LEU A 56 -30.11 1.35 22.56
CA LEU A 56 -29.68 1.62 21.19
C LEU A 56 -29.43 3.12 20.99
N THR A 57 -28.32 3.42 20.32
CA THR A 57 -28.08 4.76 19.77
C THR A 57 -28.85 4.93 18.46
N TYR A 58 -28.81 6.14 17.88
CA TYR A 58 -29.32 6.36 16.54
C TYR A 58 -28.61 5.48 15.50
N ALA A 59 -27.27 5.36 15.60
CA ALA A 59 -26.47 4.51 14.72
C ALA A 59 -26.82 3.02 14.89
N GLY A 60 -27.08 2.56 16.12
CA GLY A 60 -27.54 1.21 16.38
C GLY A 60 -28.88 0.89 15.72
N ARG A 61 -29.84 1.82 15.78
CA ARG A 61 -31.13 1.68 15.09
C ARG A 61 -30.99 1.67 13.57
N GLU A 62 -30.13 2.54 13.03
CA GLU A 62 -29.84 2.57 11.59
C GLU A 62 -29.19 1.27 11.10
N ALA A 63 -28.19 0.74 11.83
CA ALA A 63 -27.58 -0.55 11.52
C ALA A 63 -28.61 -1.69 11.53
N LEU A 64 -29.49 -1.71 12.54
CA LEU A 64 -30.56 -2.69 12.62
C LEU A 64 -31.54 -2.54 11.45
N GLN A 65 -31.91 -1.30 11.07
CA GLN A 65 -32.77 -1.04 9.91
C GLN A 65 -32.16 -1.60 8.62
N LEU A 66 -30.85 -1.43 8.38
CA LEU A 66 -30.17 -1.99 7.22
C LEU A 66 -30.25 -3.53 7.19
N LEU A 67 -30.02 -4.18 8.34
CA LEU A 67 -30.18 -5.64 8.46
C LEU A 67 -31.62 -6.08 8.16
N GLU A 68 -32.60 -5.31 8.61
CA GLU A 68 -34.03 -5.57 8.41
C GLU A 68 -34.50 -5.33 6.97
N GLU A 69 -33.89 -4.38 6.27
CA GLU A 69 -34.06 -4.19 4.82
C GLU A 69 -33.50 -5.38 4.03
N MET A 70 -32.29 -5.82 4.36
CA MET A 70 -31.70 -7.02 3.77
C MET A 70 -32.55 -8.27 4.01
N ARG A 71 -33.07 -8.45 5.24
CA ARG A 71 -33.95 -9.57 5.59
C ARG A 71 -35.22 -9.57 4.73
N ARG A 72 -35.85 -8.41 4.54
CA ARG A 72 -37.03 -8.27 3.68
C ARG A 72 -36.74 -8.64 2.23
N ASP A 73 -35.64 -8.14 1.68
CA ASP A 73 -35.25 -8.43 0.29
C ASP A 73 -34.88 -9.90 0.08
N TRP A 74 -34.28 -10.52 1.09
CA TRP A 74 -33.99 -11.95 1.10
C TRP A 74 -35.28 -12.78 1.10
N GLN A 75 -36.21 -12.48 1.99
CA GLN A 75 -37.52 -13.14 2.05
C GLN A 75 -38.34 -12.95 0.76
N ALA A 76 -38.19 -11.80 0.09
CA ALA A 76 -38.78 -11.52 -1.20
C ALA A 76 -38.09 -12.22 -2.38
N GLY A 77 -36.96 -12.90 -2.16
CA GLY A 77 -36.17 -13.59 -3.19
C GLY A 77 -35.32 -12.66 -4.06
N SER A 78 -35.25 -11.36 -3.74
CA SER A 78 -34.44 -10.37 -4.46
C SER A 78 -32.98 -10.29 -3.98
N LEU A 79 -32.66 -10.91 -2.84
CA LEU A 79 -31.31 -10.94 -2.29
C LEU A 79 -30.79 -12.38 -2.17
N ARG A 80 -29.58 -12.63 -2.64
CA ARG A 80 -28.90 -13.93 -2.55
C ARG A 80 -27.75 -13.84 -1.55
N LEU A 81 -27.71 -14.77 -0.60
CA LEU A 81 -26.72 -14.91 0.46
C LEU A 81 -26.51 -16.39 0.75
N ASP A 82 -25.37 -16.75 1.34
CA ASP A 82 -25.08 -18.12 1.75
C ASP A 82 -25.90 -18.53 2.99
N GLU A 83 -25.79 -19.79 3.40
CA GLU A 83 -26.52 -20.33 4.56
C GLU A 83 -26.24 -19.54 5.84
N ARG A 84 -25.00 -19.10 6.06
CA ARG A 84 -24.61 -18.34 7.26
C ARG A 84 -25.24 -16.94 7.28
N GLY A 85 -25.29 -16.27 6.13
CA GLY A 85 -26.02 -15.03 5.93
C GLY A 85 -27.51 -15.18 6.21
N GLN A 86 -28.09 -16.30 5.80
CA GLN A 86 -29.52 -16.58 5.98
C GLN A 86 -29.85 -16.78 7.46
N LEU A 87 -29.04 -17.56 8.18
CA LEU A 87 -29.16 -17.76 9.61
C LEU A 87 -29.07 -16.43 10.38
N LEU A 88 -28.04 -15.61 10.08
CA LEU A 88 -27.87 -14.31 10.72
C LEU A 88 -29.07 -13.39 10.49
N LEU A 89 -29.58 -13.30 9.26
CA LEU A 89 -30.76 -12.49 8.97
C LEU A 89 -32.03 -13.07 9.62
N ALA A 90 -32.16 -14.38 9.73
CA ALA A 90 -33.26 -15.04 10.45
C ALA A 90 -33.22 -14.80 11.98
N GLY A 91 -32.08 -14.38 12.53
CA GLY A 91 -31.89 -14.20 13.97
C GLY A 91 -31.33 -15.43 14.67
N GLU A 92 -30.90 -16.41 13.89
CA GLU A 92 -30.20 -17.59 14.36
C GLU A 92 -28.70 -17.30 14.32
N HIS A 93 -27.99 -17.61 15.40
CA HIS A 93 -26.54 -17.55 15.43
C HIS A 93 -26.01 -18.79 16.13
N GLU A 94 -24.87 -19.30 15.65
CA GLU A 94 -24.21 -20.44 16.28
C GLU A 94 -23.70 -20.03 17.67
N ASN A 95 -24.11 -20.77 18.71
CA ASN A 95 -23.46 -20.69 20.02
C ASN A 95 -22.11 -21.42 19.93
N GLY A 96 -21.02 -20.68 19.69
CA GLY A 96 -19.68 -21.28 19.60
C GLY A 96 -18.55 -20.30 19.29
N GLU A 97 -17.31 -20.78 19.35
CA GLU A 97 -16.06 -20.00 19.20
C GLU A 97 -15.83 -19.40 17.80
N GLN A 98 -16.72 -19.63 16.82
CA GLN A 98 -16.66 -19.04 15.48
C GLN A 98 -17.94 -18.27 15.15
N ASN A 99 -18.21 -17.22 15.92
CA ASN A 99 -19.22 -16.23 15.57
C ASN A 99 -18.97 -15.70 14.15
N TRP A 100 -19.90 -15.96 13.22
CA TRP A 100 -19.76 -15.51 11.83
C TRP A 100 -19.68 -13.98 11.78
N ARG A 101 -18.60 -13.47 11.17
CA ARG A 101 -18.32 -12.04 11.01
C ARG A 101 -19.05 -11.52 9.77
N PHE A 102 -20.24 -10.97 9.96
CA PHE A 102 -21.00 -10.33 8.89
C PHE A 102 -20.25 -9.10 8.35
N LEU A 103 -19.85 -8.20 9.24
CA LEU A 103 -18.94 -7.10 8.93
C LEU A 103 -17.72 -7.17 9.83
N GLY A 104 -16.56 -6.94 9.24
CA GLY A 104 -15.28 -6.79 9.91
C GLY A 104 -14.38 -5.91 9.05
N SER A 105 -13.19 -5.63 9.55
CA SER A 105 -12.17 -4.82 8.85
C SER A 105 -11.84 -5.35 7.45
N ASP A 106 -11.77 -6.67 7.28
CA ASP A 106 -11.62 -7.36 6.00
C ASP A 106 -12.78 -7.04 5.05
N ILE A 107 -14.03 -7.15 5.52
CA ILE A 107 -15.21 -6.90 4.70
C ILE A 107 -15.31 -5.42 4.30
N LEU A 108 -15.02 -4.50 5.22
CA LEU A 108 -14.99 -3.07 4.93
C LEU A 108 -13.92 -2.72 3.91
N ALA A 109 -12.74 -3.34 4.01
CA ALA A 109 -11.69 -3.17 3.02
C ALA A 109 -12.09 -3.72 1.64
N ALA A 110 -12.80 -4.85 1.58
CA ALA A 110 -13.31 -5.39 0.32
C ALA A 110 -14.34 -4.45 -0.33
N LEU A 111 -15.26 -3.89 0.47
CA LEU A 111 -16.22 -2.89 0.01
C LEU A 111 -15.51 -1.62 -0.49
N GLN A 112 -14.50 -1.14 0.25
CA GLN A 112 -13.72 0.03 -0.12
C GLN A 112 -12.89 -0.19 -1.39
N ALA A 113 -12.28 -1.36 -1.55
CA ALA A 113 -11.56 -1.73 -2.77
C ALA A 113 -12.51 -1.72 -3.98
N ALA A 114 -13.70 -2.32 -3.82
CA ALA A 114 -14.70 -2.32 -4.88
C ALA A 114 -15.19 -0.91 -5.22
N GLU A 115 -15.40 -0.04 -4.23
CA GLU A 115 -15.77 1.37 -4.46
C GLU A 115 -14.66 2.14 -5.18
N HIS A 116 -13.40 1.94 -4.80
CA HIS A 116 -12.26 2.54 -5.49
C HIS A 116 -12.15 2.07 -6.96
N ALA A 117 -12.62 0.85 -7.21
CA ALA A 117 -12.78 0.22 -8.52
C ALA A 117 -14.10 0.57 -9.24
N GLY A 118 -14.77 1.66 -8.88
CA GLY A 118 -16.02 2.10 -9.54
C GLY A 118 -17.23 1.20 -9.23
N GLY A 119 -17.20 0.52 -8.10
CA GLY A 119 -18.22 -0.42 -7.64
C GLY A 119 -18.06 -1.85 -8.17
N ARG A 120 -17.06 -2.14 -9.00
CA ARG A 120 -16.75 -3.51 -9.45
C ARG A 120 -16.01 -4.27 -8.36
N VAL A 121 -16.38 -5.52 -8.15
CA VAL A 121 -15.80 -6.36 -7.09
C VAL A 121 -14.68 -7.23 -7.66
N GLY A 122 -13.52 -7.24 -6.98
CA GLY A 122 -12.38 -8.07 -7.35
C GLY A 122 -12.61 -9.57 -7.09
N PRO A 123 -11.84 -10.44 -7.78
CA PRO A 123 -12.07 -11.88 -7.78
C PRO A 123 -11.69 -12.50 -6.43
N ALA A 124 -10.73 -11.91 -5.72
CA ALA A 124 -10.33 -12.41 -4.40
C ALA A 124 -11.46 -12.24 -3.38
N THR A 125 -12.29 -11.19 -3.51
CA THR A 125 -13.34 -10.86 -2.54
C THR A 125 -14.76 -11.08 -3.04
N ALA A 126 -14.94 -11.51 -4.31
CA ALA A 126 -16.26 -11.75 -4.89
C ALA A 126 -17.08 -12.74 -4.06
N GLY A 127 -16.53 -13.92 -3.77
CA GLY A 127 -17.21 -14.92 -2.94
C GLY A 127 -17.47 -14.43 -1.52
N LEU A 128 -16.54 -13.66 -0.95
CA LEU A 128 -16.64 -13.09 0.40
C LEU A 128 -17.82 -12.11 0.52
N LEU A 129 -17.97 -11.20 -0.44
CA LEU A 129 -19.06 -10.21 -0.45
C LEU A 129 -20.39 -10.82 -0.91
N GLN A 130 -20.36 -11.76 -1.86
CA GLN A 130 -21.56 -12.47 -2.34
C GLN A 130 -22.20 -13.30 -1.23
N ALA A 131 -21.40 -14.01 -0.42
CA ALA A 131 -21.89 -14.77 0.73
C ALA A 131 -22.76 -13.93 1.68
N ARG A 132 -22.48 -12.62 1.76
CA ARG A 132 -23.17 -11.66 2.63
C ARG A 132 -24.31 -10.92 1.92
N GLY A 133 -24.59 -11.22 0.66
CA GLY A 133 -25.58 -10.51 -0.14
C GLY A 133 -25.22 -9.05 -0.41
N LEU A 134 -23.92 -8.72 -0.54
CA LEU A 134 -23.46 -7.34 -0.76
C LEU A 134 -23.13 -7.05 -2.24
N THR A 135 -23.32 -8.04 -3.12
CA THR A 135 -23.03 -7.93 -4.56
C THR A 135 -24.24 -8.29 -5.41
N GLU A 136 -24.16 -7.91 -6.69
CA GLU A 136 -25.06 -8.28 -7.76
C GLU A 136 -24.28 -8.56 -9.05
N GLU A 137 -24.84 -9.41 -9.90
CA GLU A 137 -24.33 -9.63 -11.25
C GLU A 137 -24.83 -8.50 -12.16
N ALA A 138 -23.90 -7.85 -12.86
CA ALA A 138 -24.19 -6.85 -13.86
C ALA A 138 -23.53 -7.24 -15.18
N THR A 139 -24.19 -6.93 -16.30
CA THR A 139 -23.56 -7.08 -17.62
C THR A 139 -22.73 -5.83 -17.91
N ASP A 140 -21.44 -6.03 -18.17
CA ASP A 140 -20.54 -5.01 -18.67
C ASP A 140 -20.99 -4.59 -20.08
N PRO A 141 -21.38 -3.32 -20.30
CA PRO A 141 -21.88 -2.87 -21.59
C PRO A 141 -20.79 -2.84 -22.68
N LEU A 142 -19.51 -2.69 -22.32
CA LEU A 142 -18.39 -2.62 -23.25
C LEU A 142 -17.96 -4.01 -23.70
N HIS A 143 -17.86 -4.96 -22.76
CA HIS A 143 -17.30 -6.28 -23.02
C HIS A 143 -18.36 -7.40 -23.11
N LYS A 144 -19.64 -7.09 -22.86
CA LYS A 144 -20.75 -8.06 -22.80
C LYS A 144 -20.49 -9.24 -21.86
N SER A 145 -19.61 -9.04 -20.88
CA SER A 145 -19.26 -10.03 -19.87
C SER A 145 -20.10 -9.80 -18.62
N VAL A 146 -20.31 -10.85 -17.83
CA VAL A 146 -20.94 -10.72 -16.51
C VAL A 146 -19.86 -10.36 -15.51
N VAL A 147 -20.05 -9.26 -14.79
CA VAL A 147 -19.17 -8.79 -13.73
C VAL A 147 -19.93 -8.70 -12.42
N GLN A 148 -19.23 -8.95 -11.30
CA GLN A 148 -19.77 -8.71 -9.97
C GLN A 148 -19.60 -7.23 -9.61
N ARG A 149 -20.67 -6.60 -9.13
CA ARG A 149 -20.66 -5.22 -8.63
C ARG A 149 -21.27 -5.15 -7.24
N LEU A 150 -20.93 -4.11 -6.48
CA LEU A 150 -21.64 -3.80 -5.24
C LEU A 150 -23.11 -3.53 -5.56
N ASN A 151 -24.00 -4.14 -4.78
CA ASN A 151 -25.43 -3.84 -4.85
C ASN A 151 -25.78 -2.65 -3.92
N ARG A 152 -27.07 -2.35 -3.74
CA ARG A 152 -27.51 -1.25 -2.85
C ARG A 152 -27.09 -1.45 -1.39
N HIS A 153 -27.06 -2.69 -0.90
CA HIS A 153 -26.72 -3.01 0.48
C HIS A 153 -25.22 -2.92 0.74
N GLY A 154 -24.39 -3.39 -0.19
CA GLY A 154 -22.94 -3.21 -0.14
C GLY A 154 -22.55 -1.74 -0.05
N ARG A 155 -23.18 -0.89 -0.89
CA ARG A 155 -23.00 0.57 -0.85
C ARG A 155 -23.52 1.20 0.45
N ALA A 156 -24.69 0.78 0.92
CA ALA A 156 -25.28 1.31 2.15
C ALA A 156 -24.43 1.00 3.39
N TRP A 157 -23.90 -0.21 3.51
CA TRP A 157 -23.01 -0.57 4.61
C TRP A 157 -21.67 0.16 4.56
N LEU A 158 -21.12 0.38 3.36
CA LEU A 158 -19.91 1.19 3.21
C LEU A 158 -20.14 2.65 3.62
N ASP A 159 -21.26 3.25 3.19
CA ASP A 159 -21.65 4.60 3.58
C ASP A 159 -21.89 4.72 5.10
N PHE A 160 -22.62 3.76 5.67
CA PHE A 160 -22.84 3.67 7.11
C PHE A 160 -21.53 3.65 7.89
N ALA A 161 -20.60 2.77 7.52
CA ALA A 161 -19.30 2.67 8.18
C ALA A 161 -18.47 3.96 8.05
N ARG A 162 -18.63 4.71 6.94
CA ARG A 162 -17.93 5.99 6.74
C ARG A 162 -18.42 7.07 7.69
N ARG A 163 -19.73 7.13 7.94
CA ARG A 163 -20.37 8.14 8.79
C ARG A 163 -20.14 7.93 10.29
N HIS A 164 -19.87 6.69 10.70
CA HIS A 164 -19.73 6.34 12.12
C HIS A 164 -18.27 6.01 12.46
N ARG A 165 -17.71 6.71 13.45
CA ARG A 165 -16.35 6.45 13.97
C ARG A 165 -16.45 5.75 15.32
N PRO A 166 -15.66 4.70 15.56
CA PRO A 166 -15.60 4.09 16.89
C PRO A 166 -14.91 5.02 17.88
N ARG A 167 -15.19 4.80 19.16
CA ARG A 167 -14.53 5.40 20.30
C ARG A 167 -13.30 4.59 20.65
N LEU A 168 -12.25 5.28 21.07
CA LEU A 168 -11.09 4.67 21.67
C LEU A 168 -11.23 4.69 23.20
N GLU A 169 -11.21 3.51 23.82
CA GLU A 169 -11.08 3.39 25.26
C GLU A 169 -10.30 2.12 25.61
N ILE A 170 -9.18 2.30 26.31
CA ILE A 170 -8.28 1.22 26.70
C ILE A 170 -8.11 1.27 28.21
N ASP A 171 -8.64 0.26 28.88
CA ASP A 171 -8.42 0.03 30.30
C ASP A 171 -7.08 -0.67 30.57
N GLY A 172 -6.73 -0.80 31.85
CA GLY A 172 -5.49 -1.44 32.27
C GLY A 172 -5.36 -2.91 31.83
N GLU A 173 -6.46 -3.67 31.76
CA GLU A 173 -6.40 -5.08 31.35
C GLU A 173 -6.08 -5.20 29.87
N LEU A 174 -6.80 -4.44 29.03
CA LEU A 174 -6.59 -4.40 27.59
C LEU A 174 -5.22 -3.79 27.25
N ALA A 175 -4.76 -2.77 27.98
CA ALA A 175 -3.43 -2.21 27.77
C ALA A 175 -2.32 -3.23 28.10
N ASN A 176 -2.45 -4.02 29.16
CA ASN A 176 -1.52 -5.11 29.47
C ASN A 176 -1.54 -6.20 28.38
N ALA A 177 -2.71 -6.49 27.79
CA ALA A 177 -2.83 -7.40 26.68
C ALA A 177 -2.11 -6.85 25.42
N ILE A 178 -2.34 -5.59 25.07
CA ILE A 178 -1.74 -4.94 23.89
C ILE A 178 -0.21 -4.91 23.98
N GLN A 179 0.37 -4.63 25.14
CA GLN A 179 1.84 -4.61 25.32
C GLN A 179 2.52 -5.94 25.00
N ARG A 180 1.78 -7.06 25.09
CA ARG A 180 2.26 -8.42 24.83
C ARG A 180 2.03 -8.86 23.38
N MET A 181 1.38 -8.04 22.56
CA MET A 181 1.13 -8.36 21.17
C MET A 181 2.43 -8.38 20.36
N ILE A 182 2.47 -9.28 19.36
CA ILE A 182 3.56 -9.36 18.40
C ILE A 182 3.23 -8.40 17.26
N PRO A 183 3.90 -7.25 17.11
CA PRO A 183 3.49 -6.24 16.14
C PRO A 183 3.63 -6.78 14.70
N GLY A 184 2.48 -7.00 14.05
CA GLY A 184 2.35 -7.23 12.61
C GLY A 184 2.32 -8.69 12.13
N TYR A 185 1.63 -8.87 10.99
CA TYR A 185 1.65 -9.97 10.02
C TYR A 185 1.72 -11.39 10.59
N SER A 186 1.04 -11.68 11.69
CA SER A 186 0.92 -13.03 12.25
C SER A 186 -0.55 -13.50 12.18
N GLY A 187 -0.81 -14.77 12.47
CA GLY A 187 -2.19 -15.28 12.49
C GLY A 187 -2.98 -14.87 13.73
N ARG A 188 -2.31 -14.39 14.80
CA ARG A 188 -2.96 -13.95 16.04
C ARG A 188 -2.15 -12.87 16.76
N PRO A 189 -2.81 -11.86 17.35
CA PRO A 189 -2.14 -10.77 18.08
C PRO A 189 -1.16 -11.20 19.16
N ALA A 190 -1.58 -12.12 20.04
CA ALA A 190 -0.74 -12.68 21.08
C ALA A 190 -1.19 -14.11 21.41
N PRO A 191 -0.27 -15.00 21.82
CA PRO A 191 -0.64 -16.29 22.40
C PRO A 191 -1.53 -16.09 23.63
N GLY A 192 -2.70 -16.73 23.65
CA GLY A 192 -3.61 -16.71 24.80
C GLY A 192 -4.52 -15.48 24.92
N LEU A 193 -4.49 -14.54 23.96
CA LEU A 193 -5.49 -13.47 23.90
C LEU A 193 -6.87 -14.06 23.54
N SER A 194 -7.90 -13.73 24.31
CA SER A 194 -9.27 -14.20 24.07
C SER A 194 -9.85 -13.63 22.78
N GLY A 195 -10.81 -14.33 22.18
CA GLY A 195 -11.54 -13.84 21.01
C GLY A 195 -12.24 -12.51 21.27
N ASP A 196 -12.82 -12.34 22.47
CA ASP A 196 -13.51 -11.12 22.84
C ASP A 196 -12.58 -9.89 22.90
N PHE A 197 -11.34 -10.05 23.38
CA PHE A 197 -10.38 -8.95 23.33
C PHE A 197 -9.96 -8.61 21.90
N ILE A 198 -9.83 -9.61 21.03
CA ILE A 198 -9.56 -9.39 19.61
C ILE A 198 -10.72 -8.60 18.97
N ASP A 199 -11.96 -8.96 19.28
CA ASP A 199 -13.15 -8.26 18.82
C ASP A 199 -13.17 -6.80 19.29
N LEU A 200 -12.78 -6.52 20.55
CA LEU A 200 -12.63 -5.13 21.04
C LEU A 200 -11.56 -4.35 20.28
N LEU A 201 -10.40 -4.96 20.01
CA LEU A 201 -9.33 -4.31 19.23
C LEU A 201 -9.80 -3.95 17.82
N GLU A 202 -10.56 -4.83 17.17
CA GLU A 202 -11.10 -4.59 15.83
C GLU A 202 -12.28 -3.60 15.83
N ALA A 203 -13.14 -3.66 16.86
CA ALA A 203 -14.23 -2.71 17.07
C ALA A 203 -13.72 -1.27 17.22
N MET A 204 -12.60 -1.08 17.92
CA MET A 204 -11.89 0.20 18.06
C MET A 204 -10.98 0.54 16.87
N GLU A 205 -10.95 -0.29 15.82
CA GLU A 205 -10.12 -0.10 14.62
C GLU A 205 -8.61 -0.06 14.92
N LEU A 206 -8.15 -0.78 15.96
CA LEU A 206 -6.73 -0.91 16.30
C LEU A 206 -6.05 -2.01 15.48
N ILE A 207 -6.80 -3.00 15.01
CA ILE A 207 -6.31 -4.07 14.13
C ILE A 207 -7.17 -4.18 12.86
N THR A 208 -6.57 -4.71 11.81
CA THR A 208 -7.27 -5.19 10.61
C THR A 208 -6.90 -6.64 10.34
N TRP A 209 -7.75 -7.33 9.57
CA TRP A 209 -7.47 -8.64 9.00
C TRP A 209 -7.21 -8.59 7.50
N SER A 210 -6.40 -9.54 7.02
CA SER A 210 -6.03 -9.64 5.62
C SER A 210 -7.12 -10.23 4.75
N LEU A 211 -7.20 -9.81 3.50
CA LEU A 211 -8.14 -10.29 2.49
C LEU A 211 -7.59 -11.48 1.70
N PRO A 212 -8.46 -12.44 1.30
CA PRO A 212 -9.89 -12.50 1.61
C PRO A 212 -10.23 -13.35 2.85
N ASP A 213 -9.26 -14.04 3.43
CA ASP A 213 -9.45 -15.15 4.37
C ASP A 213 -9.18 -14.79 5.84
N GLY A 214 -8.77 -13.55 6.12
CA GLY A 214 -8.45 -13.09 7.47
C GLY A 214 -7.23 -13.81 8.06
N ARG A 215 -6.31 -14.31 7.22
CA ARG A 215 -5.20 -15.15 7.68
C ARG A 215 -4.17 -14.42 8.53
N PHE A 216 -3.93 -13.16 8.22
CA PHE A 216 -2.97 -12.32 8.92
C PHE A 216 -3.66 -11.10 9.50
N TYR A 217 -3.24 -10.72 10.71
CA TYR A 217 -3.63 -9.45 11.29
C TYR A 217 -2.50 -8.42 11.12
N ALA A 218 -2.86 -7.14 11.08
CA ALA A 218 -1.94 -6.03 11.20
C ALA A 218 -2.50 -4.98 12.15
N LEU A 219 -1.61 -4.22 12.80
CA LEU A 219 -2.02 -3.02 13.52
C LEU A 219 -2.37 -1.94 12.50
N THR A 220 -3.47 -1.22 12.73
CA THR A 220 -3.74 0.00 11.98
C THR A 220 -2.77 1.09 12.42
N ALA A 221 -2.66 2.20 11.68
CA ALA A 221 -1.85 3.34 12.10
C ALA A 221 -2.24 3.84 13.51
N LEU A 222 -3.54 3.81 13.83
CA LEU A 222 -4.05 4.09 15.18
C LEU A 222 -3.57 3.04 16.18
N GLY A 223 -3.71 1.76 15.84
CA GLY A 223 -3.22 0.64 16.64
C GLY A 223 -1.72 0.68 16.90
N GLU A 224 -0.91 1.06 15.92
CA GLU A 224 0.54 1.25 16.06
C GLU A 224 0.85 2.39 17.03
N ALA A 225 0.18 3.54 16.90
CA ALA A 225 0.39 4.68 17.79
C ALA A 225 0.00 4.35 19.24
N VAL A 226 -1.13 3.65 19.43
CA VAL A 226 -1.56 3.12 20.73
C VAL A 226 -0.54 2.12 21.28
N TYR A 227 -0.16 1.12 20.49
CA TYR A 227 0.80 0.10 20.90
C TYR A 227 2.14 0.74 21.30
N GLU A 228 2.63 1.72 20.55
CA GLU A 228 3.84 2.48 20.89
C GLU A 228 3.71 3.27 22.19
N ALA A 229 2.59 3.97 22.40
CA ALA A 229 2.34 4.74 23.62
C ALA A 229 2.41 3.84 24.86
N LEU A 230 1.76 2.69 24.81
CA LEU A 230 1.78 1.70 25.89
C LEU A 230 3.18 1.09 26.07
N ARG A 231 3.88 0.76 24.97
CA ARG A 231 5.23 0.14 25.01
C ARG A 231 6.30 1.09 25.57
N LYS A 232 6.13 2.40 25.39
CA LYS A 232 7.03 3.45 25.87
C LYS A 232 6.75 3.87 27.32
N GLY A 233 5.86 3.17 28.03
CA GLY A 233 5.62 3.37 29.46
C GLY A 233 4.34 4.13 29.80
N GLY A 234 3.47 4.40 28.81
CA GLY A 234 2.17 5.05 29.03
C GLY A 234 1.14 4.10 29.63
N TYR A 235 1.25 3.71 30.91
CA TYR A 235 0.45 2.63 31.48
C TYR A 235 0.37 2.61 33.01
N THR A 236 -0.84 2.40 33.54
CA THR A 236 -1.10 2.03 34.95
C THR A 236 -2.20 0.96 35.06
N LEU A 237 -2.04 0.02 36.00
CA LEU A 237 -3.01 -1.06 36.25
C LEU A 237 -4.30 -0.51 36.90
N GLY A 238 -5.46 -0.98 36.43
CA GLY A 238 -6.76 -0.71 37.06
C GLY A 238 -7.41 0.64 36.76
N ALA A 239 -6.80 1.45 35.89
CA ALA A 239 -7.35 2.72 35.41
C ALA A 239 -7.69 2.66 33.91
N VAL A 240 -8.50 3.61 33.43
CA VAL A 240 -8.60 3.91 32.00
C VAL A 240 -7.30 4.59 31.57
N VAL A 241 -6.53 3.89 30.74
CA VAL A 241 -5.18 4.27 30.32
C VAL A 241 -5.23 5.26 29.16
N LEU A 242 -6.04 4.97 28.14
CA LEU A 242 -6.22 5.83 26.97
C LEU A 242 -7.71 5.95 26.63
N ASP A 243 -8.21 7.18 26.62
CA ASP A 243 -9.55 7.53 26.16
C ASP A 243 -9.53 8.91 25.48
N GLU A 244 -10.59 9.28 24.77
CA GLU A 244 -10.69 10.59 24.13
C GLU A 244 -10.47 11.78 25.08
N PRO A 245 -11.06 11.81 26.31
CA PRO A 245 -10.77 12.86 27.28
C PRO A 245 -9.28 13.01 27.59
N THR A 246 -8.56 11.92 27.87
CA THR A 246 -7.13 11.92 28.17
C THR A 246 -6.32 12.43 26.98
N LEU A 247 -6.68 11.98 25.77
CA LEU A 247 -6.04 12.45 24.54
C LEU A 247 -6.26 13.95 24.28
N LYS A 248 -7.46 14.48 24.58
CA LYS A 248 -7.75 15.92 24.50
C LYS A 248 -6.92 16.74 25.50
N LEU A 249 -6.60 16.19 26.67
CA LEU A 249 -5.69 16.85 27.62
C LEU A 249 -4.25 16.93 27.08
N LEU A 250 -3.77 15.90 26.39
CA LEU A 250 -2.47 15.93 25.72
C LEU A 250 -2.41 16.97 24.60
N ALA A 251 -3.46 17.08 23.80
CA ALA A 251 -3.56 18.12 22.77
C ALA A 251 -3.57 19.52 23.39
N LEU A 252 -4.34 19.73 24.47
CA LEU A 252 -4.39 20.99 25.20
C LEU A 252 -3.02 21.38 25.79
N LEU A 253 -2.27 20.40 26.30
CA LEU A 253 -0.91 20.60 26.79
C LEU A 253 0.02 21.14 25.70
N VAL A 254 -0.02 20.57 24.51
CA VAL A 254 0.85 21.01 23.39
C VAL A 254 0.42 22.36 22.86
N ASP A 255 -0.88 22.60 22.73
CA ASP A 255 -1.41 23.83 22.14
C ASP A 255 -1.27 25.04 23.08
N ARG A 256 -1.41 24.85 24.39
CA ARG A 256 -1.52 25.95 25.37
C ARG A 256 -0.57 25.86 26.55
N GLY A 257 0.27 24.83 26.62
CA GLY A 257 1.19 24.59 27.73
C GLY A 257 0.52 24.03 28.98
N SER A 258 1.33 23.65 29.96
CA SER A 258 0.89 22.97 31.19
C SER A 258 0.07 23.84 32.14
N GLU A 259 0.08 25.16 31.97
CA GLU A 259 -0.74 26.10 32.74
C GLU A 259 -2.23 26.02 32.38
N ALA A 260 -2.56 25.49 31.20
CA ALA A 260 -3.94 25.27 30.78
C ALA A 260 -4.60 24.04 31.44
N LEU A 261 -3.81 23.24 32.18
CA LEU A 261 -4.27 22.04 32.87
C LEU A 261 -4.42 22.29 34.37
N THR A 262 -5.45 21.69 34.97
CA THR A 262 -5.61 21.63 36.43
C THR A 262 -4.53 20.75 37.07
N ALA A 263 -4.33 20.88 38.39
CA ALA A 263 -3.38 20.04 39.14
C ALA A 263 -3.69 18.56 38.95
N ASP A 264 -4.96 18.16 39.13
CA ASP A 264 -5.44 16.78 39.00
C ASP A 264 -5.22 16.23 37.58
N GLN A 265 -5.43 17.05 36.54
CA GLN A 265 -5.17 16.63 35.16
C GLN A 265 -3.68 16.40 34.90
N ARG A 266 -2.80 17.23 35.46
CA ARG A 266 -1.34 17.04 35.34
C ARG A 266 -0.89 15.81 36.09
N GLU A 267 -1.35 15.63 37.33
CA GLU A 267 -1.06 14.45 38.14
C GLU A 267 -1.49 13.18 37.40
N ARG A 268 -2.72 13.13 36.88
CA ARG A 268 -3.19 11.99 36.08
C ARG A 268 -2.31 11.70 34.85
N LEU A 269 -1.90 12.72 34.08
CA LEU A 269 -1.03 12.53 32.92
C LEU A 269 0.39 12.06 33.30
N GLN A 270 0.89 12.49 34.46
CA GLN A 270 2.17 12.05 35.02
C GLN A 270 2.09 10.62 35.54
N GLU A 271 1.03 10.27 36.26
CA GLU A 271 0.77 8.90 36.73
C GLU A 271 0.67 7.92 35.56
N LEU A 272 -0.03 8.31 34.49
CA LEU A 272 -0.13 7.52 33.26
C LEU A 272 1.18 7.47 32.46
N GLY A 273 2.19 8.26 32.80
CA GLY A 273 3.50 8.28 32.13
C GLY A 273 3.54 9.05 30.80
N PHE A 274 2.49 9.81 30.46
CA PHE A 274 2.44 10.63 29.23
C PHE A 274 3.10 12.00 29.39
N MET A 275 3.24 12.49 30.62
CA MET A 275 3.88 13.76 30.94
C MET A 275 5.02 13.56 31.95
N GLY A 276 6.13 14.24 31.74
CA GLY A 276 7.24 14.29 32.70
C GLY A 276 6.97 15.21 33.89
N LEU A 277 7.80 15.14 34.91
CA LEU A 277 7.78 16.07 36.05
C LEU A 277 8.14 17.50 35.64
N ASP A 278 8.85 17.65 34.52
CA ASP A 278 9.18 18.91 33.85
C ASP A 278 8.00 19.49 33.04
N SER A 279 6.83 18.83 33.07
CA SER A 279 5.62 19.21 32.34
C SER A 279 5.71 19.10 30.81
N TYR A 280 6.73 18.43 30.27
CA TYR A 280 6.82 18.12 28.84
C TYR A 280 6.24 16.74 28.53
N LEU A 281 5.91 16.50 27.26
CA LEU A 281 5.50 15.17 26.79
C LEU A 281 6.67 14.20 26.90
N THR A 282 6.36 12.98 27.37
CA THR A 282 7.27 11.84 27.25
C THR A 282 7.15 11.23 25.85
N PRO A 283 8.06 10.32 25.44
CA PRO A 283 7.89 9.56 24.19
C PRO A 283 6.57 8.76 24.12
N ALA A 284 6.02 8.35 25.27
CA ALA A 284 4.70 7.74 25.34
C ALA A 284 3.59 8.76 25.07
N GLY A 285 3.73 9.98 25.63
CA GLY A 285 2.82 11.10 25.40
C GLY A 285 2.80 11.56 23.94
N GLU A 286 3.97 11.61 23.28
CA GLU A 286 4.06 11.90 21.84
C GLU A 286 3.34 10.86 20.98
N ALA A 287 3.51 9.57 21.30
CA ALA A 287 2.81 8.48 20.61
C ALA A 287 1.28 8.52 20.85
N ALA A 288 0.85 8.85 22.07
CA ALA A 288 -0.57 9.05 22.39
C ALA A 288 -1.15 10.26 21.65
N LEU A 289 -0.41 11.37 21.55
CA LEU A 289 -0.82 12.53 20.74
C LEU A 289 -0.93 12.19 19.25
N ARG A 290 -0.03 11.35 18.72
CA ARG A 290 -0.16 10.81 17.36
C ARG A 290 -1.45 9.99 17.21
N ALA A 291 -1.81 9.17 18.19
CA ALA A 291 -3.09 8.46 18.19
C ALA A 291 -4.28 9.43 18.16
N TYR A 292 -4.23 10.53 18.91
CA TYR A 292 -5.25 11.58 18.85
C TYR A 292 -5.37 12.20 17.46
N ALA A 293 -4.25 12.58 16.84
CA ALA A 293 -4.24 13.13 15.49
C ALA A 293 -4.86 12.16 14.47
N LEU A 294 -4.53 10.86 14.58
CA LEU A 294 -5.08 9.81 13.73
C LEU A 294 -6.59 9.60 13.94
N LEU A 295 -7.08 9.69 15.17
CA LEU A 295 -8.53 9.67 15.46
C LEU A 295 -9.27 10.84 14.83
N GLN A 296 -8.63 12.01 14.74
CA GLN A 296 -9.23 13.20 14.11
C GLN A 296 -9.14 13.12 12.57
N SER A 297 -8.09 12.53 12.01
CA SER A 297 -7.84 12.50 10.57
C SER A 297 -8.46 11.29 9.86
N GLU A 298 -9.24 11.54 8.82
CA GLU A 298 -9.79 10.53 7.90
C GLU A 298 -9.06 10.54 6.55
N ARG A 299 -7.75 10.77 6.54
CA ARG A 299 -7.02 10.81 5.27
C ARG A 299 -6.58 9.40 4.90
N PRO A 300 -7.11 8.79 3.82
CA PRO A 300 -6.45 7.64 3.24
C PRO A 300 -5.06 8.09 2.80
N VAL A 301 -4.03 7.46 3.38
CA VAL A 301 -2.64 7.73 2.99
C VAL A 301 -2.40 6.98 1.70
N SER A 302 -2.02 7.69 0.63
CA SER A 302 -1.58 7.06 -0.61
C SER A 302 -0.36 6.18 -0.32
N VAL A 303 -0.44 4.89 -0.64
CA VAL A 303 0.65 3.95 -0.38
C VAL A 303 1.67 4.06 -1.51
N ARG A 304 2.88 4.45 -1.16
CA ARG A 304 4.03 4.36 -2.05
C ARG A 304 4.69 3.00 -1.87
N THR A 305 5.14 2.41 -2.97
CA THR A 305 5.79 1.09 -3.00
C THR A 305 7.18 1.20 -3.66
N PHE A 306 7.91 0.09 -3.71
CA PHE A 306 9.25 0.05 -4.29
C PHE A 306 9.50 -1.30 -4.94
N ALA A 307 10.18 -1.35 -6.09
CA ALA A 307 10.44 -2.60 -6.79
C ALA A 307 11.84 -2.63 -7.42
N LEU A 308 12.56 -3.73 -7.21
CA LEU A 308 13.86 -4.03 -7.78
C LEU A 308 13.93 -5.48 -8.28
N THR A 309 14.33 -5.64 -9.53
CA THR A 309 14.70 -6.94 -10.09
C THR A 309 16.09 -7.36 -9.60
N GLU A 310 16.40 -8.65 -9.69
CA GLU A 310 17.77 -9.13 -9.38
C GLU A 310 18.83 -8.50 -10.30
N ALA A 311 18.51 -8.27 -11.57
CA ALA A 311 19.44 -7.66 -12.53
C ALA A 311 19.76 -6.20 -12.14
N GLU A 312 18.79 -5.45 -11.64
CA GLU A 312 19.01 -4.08 -11.14
C GLU A 312 19.85 -4.06 -9.87
N VAL A 313 19.64 -5.00 -8.95
CA VAL A 313 20.50 -5.14 -7.76
C VAL A 313 21.94 -5.43 -8.18
N GLU A 314 22.13 -6.28 -9.19
CA GLU A 314 23.47 -6.59 -9.73
C GLU A 314 24.13 -5.35 -10.36
N VAL A 315 23.38 -4.53 -11.11
CA VAL A 315 23.88 -3.24 -11.62
C VAL A 315 24.36 -2.34 -10.47
N LEU A 316 23.59 -2.22 -9.37
CA LEU A 316 23.98 -1.42 -8.21
C LEU A 316 25.26 -1.95 -7.55
N LEU A 317 25.39 -3.27 -7.43
CA LEU A 317 26.58 -3.91 -6.86
C LEU A 317 27.80 -3.75 -7.74
N THR A 318 27.67 -3.89 -9.06
CA THR A 318 28.76 -3.64 -10.01
C THR A 318 29.20 -2.18 -9.95
N LEU A 319 28.26 -1.22 -9.89
CA LEU A 319 28.58 0.20 -9.73
C LEU A 319 29.33 0.48 -8.42
N HIS A 320 28.91 -0.12 -7.31
CA HIS A 320 29.61 0.00 -6.02
C HIS A 320 31.07 -0.48 -6.11
N GLN A 321 31.30 -1.63 -6.77
CA GLN A 321 32.64 -2.17 -6.95
C GLN A 321 33.51 -1.29 -7.87
N LEU A 322 32.93 -0.76 -8.95
CA LEU A 322 33.64 0.16 -9.85
C LEU A 322 33.99 1.48 -9.14
N ALA A 323 33.09 2.01 -8.31
CA ALA A 323 33.35 3.19 -7.50
C ALA A 323 34.50 2.96 -6.51
N ALA A 324 34.52 1.83 -5.79
CA ALA A 324 35.62 1.47 -4.89
C ALA A 324 36.97 1.32 -5.64
N ARG A 325 36.96 0.82 -6.88
CA ARG A 325 38.17 0.79 -7.72
C ARG A 325 38.61 2.19 -8.12
N GLN A 326 37.67 3.08 -8.43
CA GLN A 326 37.96 4.46 -8.79
C GLN A 326 38.64 5.23 -7.64
N GLU A 327 38.16 5.06 -6.41
CA GLU A 327 38.80 5.64 -5.21
C GLU A 327 40.26 5.17 -5.06
N ASN A 328 40.58 3.97 -5.55
CA ASN A 328 41.93 3.41 -5.59
C ASN A 328 42.71 3.75 -6.87
N GLY A 329 42.34 4.82 -7.58
CA GLY A 329 43.00 5.27 -8.81
C GLY A 329 42.55 4.55 -10.08
N GLY A 330 41.51 3.72 -9.98
CA GLY A 330 40.82 3.13 -11.11
C GLY A 330 40.04 4.18 -11.92
N PRO A 331 39.61 3.83 -13.13
CA PRO A 331 38.99 4.80 -14.00
C PRO A 331 37.45 4.83 -13.80
N SER A 332 36.81 5.97 -14.09
CA SER A 332 35.39 6.21 -13.78
C SER A 332 34.42 5.18 -14.43
N PRO A 333 33.26 4.90 -13.79
CA PRO A 333 32.24 3.99 -14.33
C PRO A 333 31.46 4.62 -15.50
N ASP A 334 31.87 4.28 -16.72
CA ASP A 334 31.12 4.54 -17.96
C ASP A 334 30.32 3.30 -18.40
N LEU A 335 29.48 3.45 -19.45
CA LEU A 335 28.56 2.40 -19.90
C LEU A 335 29.30 1.14 -20.34
N GLU A 336 30.40 1.31 -21.10
CA GLU A 336 31.19 0.20 -21.63
C GLU A 336 31.78 -0.66 -20.50
N ARG A 337 32.34 -0.02 -19.47
CA ARG A 337 32.93 -0.74 -18.32
C ARG A 337 31.89 -1.39 -17.43
N LEU A 338 30.78 -0.69 -17.19
CA LEU A 338 29.66 -1.25 -16.45
C LEU A 338 29.16 -2.51 -17.15
N ARG A 339 28.90 -2.44 -18.45
CA ARG A 339 28.47 -3.57 -19.27
C ARG A 339 29.43 -4.75 -19.16
N LYS A 340 30.70 -4.53 -19.47
CA LYS A 340 31.71 -5.60 -19.44
C LYS A 340 31.76 -6.29 -18.08
N THR A 341 31.82 -5.50 -17.00
CA THR A 341 31.95 -6.05 -15.64
C THR A 341 30.69 -6.79 -15.22
N LEU A 342 29.51 -6.23 -15.50
CA LEU A 342 28.22 -6.83 -15.16
C LEU A 342 27.98 -8.16 -15.90
N VAL A 343 28.21 -8.18 -17.21
CA VAL A 343 28.00 -9.37 -18.05
C VAL A 343 28.91 -10.51 -17.59
N GLU A 344 30.18 -10.22 -17.28
CA GLU A 344 31.11 -11.22 -16.75
C GLU A 344 30.65 -11.78 -15.40
N GLN A 345 30.21 -10.91 -14.48
CA GLN A 345 29.76 -11.29 -13.13
C GLN A 345 28.48 -12.13 -13.16
N LEU A 346 27.47 -11.68 -13.91
CA LEU A 346 26.22 -12.41 -14.07
C LEU A 346 26.46 -13.78 -14.69
N ALA A 347 27.25 -13.86 -15.76
CA ALA A 347 27.54 -15.13 -16.42
C ALA A 347 28.25 -16.12 -15.49
N GLU A 348 29.13 -15.67 -14.59
CA GLU A 348 29.76 -16.53 -13.58
C GLU A 348 28.74 -17.00 -12.55
N ARG A 349 27.92 -16.08 -12.03
CA ARG A 349 26.90 -16.41 -11.04
C ARG A 349 25.90 -17.43 -11.56
N TYR A 350 25.41 -17.26 -12.78
CA TYR A 350 24.48 -18.21 -13.39
C TYR A 350 25.13 -19.57 -13.62
N ARG A 351 26.44 -19.64 -13.93
CA ARG A 351 27.20 -20.90 -13.94
C ARG A 351 27.30 -21.55 -12.56
N GLU A 352 27.53 -20.78 -11.51
CA GLU A 352 27.54 -21.29 -10.14
C GLU A 352 26.17 -21.84 -9.71
N ILE A 353 25.07 -21.20 -10.11
CA ILE A 353 23.71 -21.69 -9.85
C ILE A 353 23.51 -23.08 -10.46
N VAL A 354 23.96 -23.30 -11.70
CA VAL A 354 23.94 -24.63 -12.34
C VAL A 354 24.73 -25.64 -11.53
N GLY A 355 25.94 -25.27 -11.08
CA GLY A 355 26.81 -26.13 -10.29
C GLY A 355 26.25 -26.51 -8.91
N ARG A 356 25.57 -25.59 -8.22
CA ARG A 356 25.01 -25.83 -6.88
C ARG A 356 23.68 -26.58 -6.89
N TYR A 357 22.84 -26.37 -7.90
CA TYR A 357 21.43 -26.81 -7.85
C TYR A 357 21.09 -27.95 -8.83
N GLY A 358 21.93 -28.26 -9.81
CA GLY A 358 21.74 -29.41 -10.71
C GLY A 358 20.29 -29.54 -11.22
N ARG A 359 19.61 -30.64 -10.89
CA ARG A 359 18.22 -30.95 -11.30
C ARG A 359 17.12 -30.14 -10.57
N ARG A 360 17.42 -29.35 -9.53
CA ARG A 360 16.42 -28.52 -8.81
C ARG A 360 16.22 -27.12 -9.42
N LEU A 361 16.71 -26.89 -10.63
CA LEU A 361 16.51 -25.63 -11.35
C LEU A 361 15.03 -25.39 -11.74
N GLU A 362 14.23 -26.47 -11.78
CA GLU A 362 12.80 -26.44 -12.14
C GLU A 362 11.94 -25.64 -11.15
N GLU A 363 12.39 -25.46 -9.91
CA GLU A 363 11.70 -24.70 -8.84
C GLU A 363 11.99 -23.18 -8.90
N ARG A 364 12.72 -22.70 -9.91
CA ARG A 364 13.11 -21.28 -10.07
C ARG A 364 12.28 -20.58 -11.16
N SER A 365 12.37 -19.24 -11.18
CA SER A 365 11.61 -18.41 -12.12
C SER A 365 11.86 -18.79 -13.59
N ALA A 366 10.90 -18.50 -14.47
CA ALA A 366 11.00 -18.84 -15.89
C ALA A 366 12.18 -18.12 -16.55
N LEU A 367 12.44 -16.87 -16.16
CA LEU A 367 13.59 -16.09 -16.61
C LEU A 367 14.91 -16.78 -16.25
N LYS A 368 15.07 -17.27 -15.01
CA LYS A 368 16.30 -17.95 -14.58
C LYS A 368 16.55 -19.24 -15.35
N ARG A 369 15.49 -20.02 -15.60
CA ARG A 369 15.57 -21.24 -16.40
C ARG A 369 16.03 -20.92 -17.82
N ARG A 370 15.42 -19.92 -18.46
CA ARG A 370 15.80 -19.47 -19.80
C ARG A 370 17.22 -18.92 -19.86
N ALA A 371 17.64 -18.18 -18.84
CA ALA A 371 18.99 -17.63 -18.75
C ALA A 371 20.07 -18.71 -18.71
N VAL A 372 19.83 -19.77 -17.92
CA VAL A 372 20.74 -20.93 -17.85
C VAL A 372 20.81 -21.69 -19.17
N GLU A 373 19.67 -21.91 -19.83
CA GLU A 373 19.60 -22.57 -21.14
C GLU A 373 20.42 -21.81 -22.18
N LEU A 374 20.16 -20.51 -22.33
CA LEU A 374 20.85 -19.65 -23.30
C LEU A 374 22.34 -19.52 -23.03
N LEU A 375 22.77 -19.58 -21.76
CA LEU A 375 24.19 -19.52 -21.40
C LEU A 375 24.97 -20.74 -21.90
N GLY A 376 24.30 -21.89 -22.08
CA GLY A 376 24.89 -23.08 -22.69
C GLY A 376 24.87 -23.06 -24.23
N GLU A 377 23.90 -22.37 -24.83
CA GLU A 377 23.71 -22.30 -26.29
C GLU A 377 24.57 -21.22 -26.95
N LEU A 378 24.64 -20.04 -26.33
CA LEU A 378 25.29 -18.86 -26.88
C LEU A 378 26.77 -18.83 -26.54
N ARG A 379 27.61 -18.52 -27.54
CA ARG A 379 29.07 -18.42 -27.37
C ARG A 379 29.50 -17.08 -26.81
N SER A 380 28.78 -16.01 -27.14
CA SER A 380 29.06 -14.66 -26.65
C SER A 380 28.27 -14.38 -25.39
N ARG A 381 28.95 -13.87 -24.36
CA ARG A 381 28.29 -13.43 -23.12
C ARG A 381 27.48 -12.17 -23.32
N ASP A 382 27.88 -11.30 -24.24
CA ASP A 382 27.12 -10.08 -24.58
C ASP A 382 25.81 -10.44 -25.29
N GLU A 383 25.84 -11.36 -26.26
CA GLU A 383 24.61 -11.84 -26.93
C GLU A 383 23.68 -12.55 -25.94
N TRP A 384 24.25 -13.30 -25.00
CA TRP A 384 23.49 -13.92 -23.91
C TRP A 384 22.78 -12.88 -23.05
N PHE A 385 23.48 -11.83 -22.63
CA PHE A 385 22.88 -10.77 -21.82
C PHE A 385 21.78 -10.03 -22.59
N ASP A 386 22.05 -9.60 -23.82
CA ASP A 386 21.13 -8.81 -24.65
C ASP A 386 19.86 -9.57 -25.04
N SER A 387 19.89 -10.90 -24.99
CA SER A 387 18.71 -11.73 -25.23
C SER A 387 17.67 -11.70 -24.10
N LEU A 388 18.06 -11.20 -22.92
CA LEU A 388 17.28 -11.25 -21.68
C LEU A 388 17.11 -9.90 -21.01
N TRP A 389 18.13 -9.03 -21.08
CA TRP A 389 18.19 -7.76 -20.38
C TRP A 389 18.70 -6.66 -21.31
N ASP A 390 18.26 -5.43 -21.02
CA ASP A 390 18.78 -4.21 -21.63
C ASP A 390 19.42 -3.35 -20.54
N LEU A 391 20.73 -3.10 -20.65
CA LEU A 391 21.45 -2.35 -19.62
C LEU A 391 20.97 -0.90 -19.50
N GLU A 392 20.62 -0.25 -20.61
CA GLU A 392 20.13 1.12 -20.57
C GLU A 392 18.75 1.19 -19.91
N GLU A 393 17.91 0.20 -20.15
CA GLU A 393 16.62 0.05 -19.45
C GLU A 393 16.80 -0.12 -17.93
N LEU A 394 17.70 -1.02 -17.53
CA LEU A 394 18.00 -1.26 -16.10
C LEU A 394 18.51 0.01 -15.42
N ILE A 395 19.40 0.77 -16.09
CA ILE A 395 19.93 2.03 -15.56
C ILE A 395 18.82 3.08 -15.49
N ALA A 396 17.98 3.21 -16.53
CA ALA A 396 16.89 4.18 -16.56
C ALA A 396 15.85 3.92 -15.46
N SER A 397 15.54 2.65 -15.18
CA SER A 397 14.67 2.24 -14.07
C SER A 397 15.30 2.58 -12.71
N LEU A 398 16.60 2.33 -12.53
CA LEU A 398 17.33 2.71 -11.31
C LEU A 398 17.45 4.23 -11.12
N GLU A 399 17.60 4.99 -12.20
CA GLU A 399 17.61 6.47 -12.19
C GLU A 399 16.21 7.01 -11.85
N ALA A 400 15.14 6.38 -12.38
CA ALA A 400 13.75 6.75 -12.08
C ALA A 400 13.39 6.59 -10.60
N LEU A 401 14.03 5.65 -9.89
CA LEU A 401 13.91 5.44 -8.44
C LEU A 401 15.00 6.17 -7.63
N ALA A 402 15.75 7.07 -8.26
CA ALA A 402 16.83 7.85 -7.67
C ALA A 402 17.90 7.01 -6.96
N LEU A 403 18.14 5.77 -7.41
CA LEU A 403 19.20 4.90 -6.89
C LEU A 403 20.53 5.09 -7.62
N VAL A 404 20.45 5.43 -8.91
CA VAL A 404 21.59 5.79 -9.76
C VAL A 404 21.39 7.21 -10.26
N ARG A 405 22.49 7.93 -10.44
CA ARG A 405 22.52 9.23 -11.09
C ARG A 405 23.46 9.18 -12.28
N THR A 406 23.00 9.77 -13.37
CA THR A 406 23.81 9.99 -14.57
C THR A 406 24.42 11.39 -14.54
N GLU A 407 25.73 11.48 -14.74
CA GLU A 407 26.51 12.73 -14.78
C GLU A 407 27.32 12.79 -16.08
N SER A 408 27.65 14.00 -16.56
CA SER A 408 28.56 14.18 -17.69
C SER A 408 29.94 14.61 -17.20
N ASP A 409 30.99 14.06 -17.79
CA ASP A 409 32.37 14.56 -17.64
C ASP A 409 32.84 15.46 -18.79
N GLY A 410 31.90 15.82 -19.69
CA GLY A 410 32.14 16.61 -20.91
C GLY A 410 32.21 15.76 -22.17
N GLU A 411 32.82 14.57 -22.12
CA GLU A 411 32.94 13.67 -23.28
C GLU A 411 32.07 12.42 -23.14
N ARG A 412 31.84 11.96 -21.92
CA ARG A 412 31.15 10.70 -21.62
C ARG A 412 30.12 10.89 -20.52
N THR A 413 29.19 9.95 -20.55
CA THR A 413 28.20 9.77 -19.51
C THR A 413 28.72 8.80 -18.44
N LEU A 414 28.76 9.27 -17.20
CA LEU A 414 29.19 8.53 -16.01
C LEU A 414 27.98 8.13 -15.15
N TYR A 415 28.10 6.99 -14.48
CA TYR A 415 27.03 6.43 -13.64
C TYR A 415 27.48 6.33 -12.18
N ARG A 416 26.73 6.94 -11.26
CA ARG A 416 27.07 6.95 -9.83
C ARG A 416 25.92 6.47 -8.97
N LEU A 417 26.24 5.79 -7.87
CA LEU A 417 25.27 5.47 -6.83
C LEU A 417 24.88 6.74 -6.08
N THR A 418 23.58 6.87 -5.81
CA THR A 418 23.08 7.88 -4.87
C THR A 418 23.18 7.36 -3.43
N PRO A 419 22.95 8.21 -2.40
CA PRO A 419 22.82 7.74 -1.03
C PRO A 419 21.73 6.67 -0.83
N TYR A 420 20.67 6.70 -1.64
CA TYR A 420 19.63 5.68 -1.63
C TYR A 420 20.14 4.36 -2.22
N GLY A 421 20.82 4.42 -3.38
CA GLY A 421 21.43 3.24 -4.02
C GLY A 421 22.46 2.56 -3.12
N GLN A 422 23.26 3.34 -2.39
CA GLN A 422 24.25 2.82 -1.45
C GLN A 422 23.60 2.02 -0.30
N ARG A 423 22.45 2.47 0.24
CA ARG A 423 21.72 1.72 1.27
C ARG A 423 21.17 0.38 0.77
N VAL A 424 20.72 0.33 -0.48
CA VAL A 424 20.28 -0.94 -1.11
C VAL A 424 21.45 -1.90 -1.23
N VAL A 425 22.60 -1.42 -1.70
CA VAL A 425 23.83 -2.23 -1.81
C VAL A 425 24.24 -2.81 -0.45
N GLU A 426 24.26 -1.99 0.60
CA GLU A 426 24.65 -2.44 1.95
C GLU A 426 23.74 -3.54 2.50
N GLU A 427 22.43 -3.47 2.22
CA GLU A 427 21.48 -4.50 2.62
C GLU A 427 21.62 -5.77 1.79
N GLN A 428 21.72 -5.64 0.46
CA GLN A 428 21.80 -6.77 -0.47
C GLN A 428 23.15 -7.51 -0.42
N GLN A 429 24.21 -6.87 0.06
CA GLN A 429 25.51 -7.54 0.33
C GLN A 429 25.49 -8.39 1.60
N GLN A 430 24.70 -8.00 2.61
CA GLN A 430 24.58 -8.72 3.88
C GLN A 430 23.70 -9.96 3.74
N GLU A 431 22.78 -9.95 2.79
CA GLU A 431 21.86 -11.05 2.50
C GLU A 431 22.15 -11.70 1.13
N GLN A 432 21.38 -12.71 0.75
CA GLN A 432 21.43 -13.23 -0.62
C GLN A 432 20.73 -12.22 -1.54
N ILE A 433 21.39 -11.86 -2.65
CA ILE A 433 20.80 -10.99 -3.68
C ILE A 433 19.48 -11.56 -4.14
N ARG A 434 18.45 -10.73 -4.04
CA ARG A 434 17.06 -11.08 -4.30
C ARG A 434 16.32 -9.90 -4.90
N ALA A 435 15.30 -10.23 -5.67
CA ALA A 435 14.29 -9.29 -6.10
C ALA A 435 13.48 -8.76 -4.91
N ILE A 436 13.00 -7.54 -5.04
CA ILE A 436 12.07 -6.88 -4.12
C ILE A 436 10.87 -6.44 -4.95
N SER A 437 9.68 -6.93 -4.67
CA SER A 437 8.47 -6.57 -5.41
C SER A 437 7.74 -5.39 -4.78
N SER A 438 7.03 -4.60 -5.61
CA SER A 438 6.14 -3.55 -5.09
C SER A 438 5.11 -4.12 -4.14
N THR A 439 4.63 -5.32 -4.44
CA THR A 439 3.67 -6.09 -3.65
C THR A 439 4.18 -6.38 -2.24
N ALA A 440 5.41 -6.86 -2.09
CA ALA A 440 6.02 -7.13 -0.79
C ALA A 440 6.22 -5.84 0.01
N VAL A 441 6.72 -4.79 -0.64
CA VAL A 441 6.96 -3.50 0.02
C VAL A 441 5.64 -2.88 0.45
N LYS A 442 4.60 -2.96 -0.38
CA LYS A 442 3.25 -2.50 -0.05
C LYS A 442 2.72 -3.12 1.23
N ALA A 443 2.98 -4.41 1.43
CA ALA A 443 2.57 -5.10 2.65
C ALA A 443 3.12 -4.41 3.90
N VAL A 444 4.35 -3.88 3.86
CA VAL A 444 5.06 -3.29 5.02
C VAL A 444 5.13 -1.75 5.02
N SER A 445 4.81 -1.09 3.91
CA SER A 445 4.82 0.37 3.77
C SER A 445 3.44 0.99 3.86
N MET A 446 2.39 0.20 3.65
CA MET A 446 1.03 0.69 3.78
C MET A 446 0.74 1.06 5.22
N ALA A 447 0.37 2.32 5.44
CA ALA A 447 -0.38 2.69 6.62
C ALA A 447 -1.72 1.97 6.56
N VAL A 448 -1.85 0.91 7.34
CA VAL A 448 -3.11 0.19 7.47
C VAL A 448 -4.10 1.12 8.18
N THR A 449 -5.22 1.38 7.55
CA THR A 449 -6.31 2.18 8.12
C THR A 449 -7.58 1.34 8.14
N ARG A 450 -8.66 1.88 8.71
CA ARG A 450 -9.99 1.25 8.64
C ARG A 450 -10.51 1.03 7.21
N TRP A 451 -9.89 1.66 6.21
CA TRP A 451 -10.29 1.63 4.80
C TRP A 451 -9.31 0.88 3.89
N THR A 452 -8.07 0.69 4.33
CA THR A 452 -7.02 0.06 3.53
C THR A 452 -6.77 -1.35 4.03
N GLY A 453 -7.35 -2.33 3.33
CA GLY A 453 -7.12 -3.74 3.61
C GLY A 453 -5.78 -4.23 3.12
N LEU A 454 -5.28 -5.24 3.81
CA LEU A 454 -4.05 -5.96 3.48
C LEU A 454 -4.40 -7.23 2.70
N ALA A 455 -3.78 -7.54 1.57
CA ALA A 455 -4.00 -8.86 0.96
C ALA A 455 -3.10 -9.93 1.59
N THR A 456 -3.64 -11.14 1.79
CA THR A 456 -2.90 -12.30 2.29
C THR A 456 -1.69 -12.62 1.40
N SER A 457 -1.87 -12.53 0.07
CA SER A 457 -0.80 -12.74 -0.90
C SER A 457 0.35 -11.73 -0.79
N TRP A 458 0.08 -10.50 -0.35
CA TRP A 458 1.12 -9.48 -0.16
C TRP A 458 2.01 -9.82 1.03
N VAL A 459 1.41 -10.30 2.12
CA VAL A 459 2.12 -10.73 3.32
C VAL A 459 2.98 -11.95 3.05
N GLU A 460 2.43 -12.93 2.32
CA GLU A 460 3.17 -14.13 1.92
C GLU A 460 4.38 -13.75 1.07
N ARG A 461 4.20 -12.86 0.10
CA ARG A 461 5.31 -12.35 -0.70
C ARG A 461 6.35 -11.59 0.14
N ALA A 462 5.91 -10.75 1.08
CA ALA A 462 6.81 -10.04 1.98
C ALA A 462 7.62 -10.99 2.89
N ARG A 463 7.07 -12.15 3.26
CA ARG A 463 7.81 -13.19 3.97
C ARG A 463 8.81 -13.92 3.08
N GLU A 464 8.41 -14.26 1.85
CA GLU A 464 9.31 -14.88 0.85
C GLU A 464 10.53 -14.01 0.56
N GLU A 465 10.33 -12.69 0.45
CA GLU A 465 11.37 -11.70 0.18
C GLU A 465 12.09 -11.20 1.44
N GLY A 466 11.80 -11.77 2.63
CA GLY A 466 12.49 -11.44 3.88
C GLY A 466 12.18 -10.05 4.44
N LEU A 467 11.13 -9.39 3.99
CA LEU A 467 10.66 -8.10 4.54
C LEU A 467 9.86 -8.29 5.83
N VAL A 468 9.24 -9.46 5.99
CA VAL A 468 8.53 -9.90 7.20
C VAL A 468 9.17 -11.17 7.74
N GLY A 469 9.51 -11.18 9.03
CA GLY A 469 10.12 -12.32 9.69
C GLY A 469 9.12 -13.45 9.97
N SER A 470 9.63 -14.64 10.33
CA SER A 470 8.79 -15.80 10.68
C SER A 470 7.83 -15.54 11.85
N GLY A 471 8.21 -14.64 12.77
CA GLY A 471 7.36 -14.19 13.87
C GLY A 471 6.29 -13.16 13.51
N GLY A 472 6.23 -12.67 12.26
CA GLY A 472 5.28 -11.65 11.80
C GLY A 472 5.79 -10.20 11.89
N GLY A 473 6.86 -9.94 12.64
CA GLY A 473 7.45 -8.59 12.71
C GLY A 473 8.14 -8.16 11.42
N VAL A 474 8.07 -6.86 11.10
CA VAL A 474 8.82 -6.25 9.98
C VAL A 474 10.33 -6.32 10.26
N THR A 475 11.10 -6.81 9.28
CA THR A 475 12.56 -6.98 9.39
C THR A 475 13.30 -5.66 9.18
N ARG A 476 14.63 -5.68 9.30
CA ARG A 476 15.48 -4.53 8.95
C ARG A 476 15.34 -4.18 7.46
N ALA A 477 15.30 -5.18 6.59
CA ALA A 477 15.06 -5.01 5.17
C ALA A 477 13.67 -4.41 4.90
N GLY A 478 12.62 -4.95 5.53
CA GLY A 478 11.26 -4.42 5.43
C GLY A 478 11.18 -2.93 5.80
N ARG A 479 11.84 -2.53 6.89
CA ARG A 479 11.95 -1.11 7.30
C ARG A 479 12.72 -0.26 6.28
N LEU A 480 13.80 -0.77 5.71
CA LEU A 480 14.58 -0.06 4.69
C LEU A 480 13.75 0.21 3.43
N TYR A 481 13.11 -0.82 2.86
CA TYR A 481 12.37 -0.67 1.62
C TYR A 481 11.07 0.13 1.80
N SER A 482 10.43 0.04 2.97
CA SER A 482 9.34 0.94 3.36
C SER A 482 9.82 2.40 3.40
N TRP A 483 10.97 2.66 4.03
CA TRP A 483 11.58 3.99 4.04
C TRP A 483 11.95 4.50 2.65
N LEU A 484 12.53 3.65 1.79
CA LEU A 484 12.84 4.00 0.39
C LEU A 484 11.58 4.33 -0.40
N ALA A 485 10.49 3.58 -0.23
CA ALA A 485 9.22 3.86 -0.90
C ALA A 485 8.70 5.26 -0.56
N GLU A 486 8.82 5.69 0.70
CA GLU A 486 8.38 7.01 1.13
C GLU A 486 9.34 8.13 0.70
N HIS A 487 10.66 7.90 0.79
CA HIS A 487 11.66 8.96 0.72
C HIS A 487 12.37 9.10 -0.62
N CYS A 488 12.38 8.07 -1.48
CA CYS A 488 12.98 8.17 -2.81
C CYS A 488 12.15 9.09 -3.71
N PRO A 489 12.77 10.12 -4.31
CA PRO A 489 12.18 10.85 -5.43
C PRO A 489 11.90 9.88 -6.58
N ARG A 490 10.79 10.09 -7.28
CA ARG A 490 10.41 9.31 -8.45
C ARG A 490 10.41 10.19 -9.70
N GLN A 491 10.87 9.64 -10.80
CA GLN A 491 10.69 10.23 -12.12
C GLN A 491 9.87 9.28 -13.00
N PRO A 492 9.07 9.80 -13.94
CA PRO A 492 8.41 8.98 -14.94
C PRO A 492 9.41 8.15 -15.74
N MET A 493 9.11 6.85 -15.86
CA MET A 493 9.82 5.93 -16.74
C MET A 493 8.84 4.84 -17.17
N LEU A 494 8.88 4.53 -18.47
CA LEU A 494 8.09 3.46 -19.08
C LEU A 494 8.95 2.74 -20.10
N THR A 495 9.05 1.42 -19.97
CA THR A 495 9.42 0.52 -21.06
C THR A 495 8.26 0.39 -22.04
N ARG A 496 8.52 -0.18 -23.23
CA ARG A 496 7.44 -0.50 -24.20
C ARG A 496 6.37 -1.38 -23.57
N VAL A 497 6.78 -2.43 -22.84
CA VAL A 497 5.84 -3.37 -22.21
C VAL A 497 5.01 -2.65 -21.15
N GLU A 498 5.62 -1.82 -20.32
CA GLU A 498 4.91 -1.04 -19.30
C GLU A 498 3.94 -0.03 -19.93
N ALA A 499 4.34 0.64 -21.02
CA ALA A 499 3.46 1.57 -21.74
C ALA A 499 2.27 0.86 -22.39
N GLU A 500 2.48 -0.31 -23.00
CA GLU A 500 1.42 -1.15 -23.56
C GLU A 500 0.46 -1.62 -22.45
N VAL A 501 0.98 -2.10 -21.32
CA VAL A 501 0.17 -2.49 -20.17
C VAL A 501 -0.65 -1.31 -19.64
N LEU A 502 0.00 -0.17 -19.40
CA LEU A 502 -0.65 1.03 -18.86
C LEU A 502 -1.74 1.58 -19.81
N ALA A 503 -1.50 1.55 -21.11
CA ALA A 503 -2.46 2.00 -22.12
C ALA A 503 -3.68 1.07 -22.24
N ASN A 504 -3.47 -0.24 -22.05
CA ASN A 504 -4.52 -1.26 -22.16
C ASN A 504 -5.35 -1.44 -20.88
N LEU A 505 -4.91 -0.91 -19.74
CA LEU A 505 -5.78 -0.79 -18.57
C LEU A 505 -6.99 0.10 -18.94
N PRO A 506 -8.21 -0.08 -18.42
CA PRO A 506 -9.33 0.83 -18.70
C PRO A 506 -9.15 2.18 -17.97
N GLU A 507 -9.78 3.26 -18.47
CA GLU A 507 -9.61 4.62 -17.90
C GLU A 507 -10.41 4.83 -16.63
N THR A 508 -11.64 4.31 -16.63
CA THR A 508 -12.65 4.50 -15.57
C THR A 508 -13.06 3.18 -14.92
N GLU A 509 -12.48 2.05 -15.35
CA GLU A 509 -12.79 0.72 -14.84
C GLU A 509 -11.52 -0.04 -14.47
N PRO A 510 -11.61 -1.04 -13.59
CA PRO A 510 -10.47 -1.83 -13.16
C PRO A 510 -9.87 -2.65 -14.29
N GLY A 511 -8.54 -2.77 -14.30
CA GLY A 511 -7.77 -3.59 -15.22
C GLY A 511 -8.19 -5.07 -15.26
N PRO A 512 -7.88 -5.79 -16.35
CA PRO A 512 -8.08 -7.23 -16.42
C PRO A 512 -7.34 -7.96 -15.29
N PHE A 513 -7.92 -9.08 -14.85
CA PHE A 513 -7.40 -9.87 -13.73
C PHE A 513 -6.06 -10.53 -14.08
N VAL A 514 -5.10 -10.51 -13.16
CA VAL A 514 -3.78 -11.14 -13.33
C VAL A 514 -3.82 -12.66 -13.06
N SER A 515 -4.95 -13.21 -12.58
CA SER A 515 -5.04 -14.61 -12.13
C SER A 515 -4.87 -15.67 -13.22
N GLU A 516 -4.79 -15.28 -14.50
CA GLU A 516 -4.64 -16.23 -15.62
C GLU A 516 -3.19 -16.39 -16.11
N TYR A 517 -2.23 -15.60 -15.61
CA TYR A 517 -0.86 -15.66 -16.10
C TYR A 517 -0.05 -16.73 -15.35
N GLN A 518 -0.06 -17.91 -15.97
CA GLN A 518 0.73 -19.10 -15.65
C GLN A 518 2.23 -18.80 -15.46
N ALA A 519 2.98 -19.78 -14.95
CA ALA A 519 4.45 -19.80 -14.81
C ALA A 519 5.20 -19.80 -16.17
N SER A 520 4.90 -18.84 -17.04
CA SER A 520 5.53 -18.57 -18.33
C SER A 520 6.42 -17.32 -18.24
N LEU A 521 7.35 -17.18 -19.19
CA LEU A 521 8.21 -16.00 -19.28
C LEU A 521 7.41 -14.71 -19.53
N GLU A 522 6.34 -14.78 -20.33
CA GLU A 522 5.45 -13.65 -20.59
C GLU A 522 4.68 -13.23 -19.34
N GLY A 523 4.20 -14.20 -18.56
CA GLY A 523 3.56 -13.94 -17.27
C GLY A 523 4.50 -13.28 -16.27
N GLU A 524 5.76 -13.74 -16.18
CA GLU A 524 6.79 -13.12 -15.33
C GLU A 524 7.12 -11.69 -15.78
N ARG A 525 7.22 -11.44 -17.10
CA ARG A 525 7.44 -10.09 -17.64
C ARG A 525 6.29 -9.15 -17.33
N LEU A 526 5.05 -9.60 -17.49
CA LEU A 526 3.87 -8.81 -17.15
C LEU A 526 3.81 -8.50 -15.65
N ALA A 527 4.09 -9.48 -14.79
CA ALA A 527 4.15 -9.27 -13.35
C ALA A 527 5.17 -8.20 -12.97
N TRP A 528 6.36 -8.23 -13.58
CA TRP A 528 7.39 -7.20 -13.38
C TRP A 528 6.98 -5.83 -13.90
N ALA A 529 6.36 -5.76 -15.07
CA ALA A 529 5.84 -4.50 -15.60
C ALA A 529 4.81 -3.88 -14.64
N LEU A 530 3.91 -4.70 -14.07
CA LEU A 530 2.96 -4.22 -13.05
C LEU A 530 3.64 -3.78 -11.77
N ASP A 531 4.63 -4.53 -11.26
CA ASP A 531 5.38 -4.12 -10.07
C ASP A 531 6.14 -2.80 -10.30
N LYS A 532 6.69 -2.59 -11.50
CA LYS A 532 7.35 -1.34 -11.88
C LYS A 532 6.40 -0.16 -12.03
N LEU A 533 5.27 -0.37 -12.71
CA LEU A 533 4.21 0.64 -12.83
C LEU A 533 3.70 1.07 -11.45
N GLU A 534 3.53 0.13 -10.51
CA GLU A 534 3.10 0.44 -9.14
C GLU A 534 4.21 1.14 -8.35
N ALA A 535 5.47 0.68 -8.44
CA ALA A 535 6.61 1.33 -7.79
C ALA A 535 6.84 2.76 -8.28
N HIS A 536 6.56 3.04 -9.57
CA HIS A 536 6.57 4.37 -10.16
C HIS A 536 5.31 5.19 -9.82
N GLY A 537 4.32 4.63 -9.12
CA GLY A 537 3.11 5.32 -8.69
C GLY A 537 2.10 5.57 -9.81
N LEU A 538 2.13 4.78 -10.88
CA LEU A 538 1.27 4.92 -12.06
C LEU A 538 -0.01 4.07 -11.96
N ILE A 539 0.04 3.00 -11.18
CA ILE A 539 -1.11 2.15 -10.88
C ILE A 539 -1.19 1.86 -9.39
N ASP A 540 -2.36 1.45 -8.93
CA ASP A 540 -2.59 0.92 -7.60
C ASP A 540 -3.20 -0.49 -7.70
N ARG A 541 -2.54 -1.48 -7.08
CA ARG A 541 -3.05 -2.86 -6.99
C ARG A 541 -3.86 -3.01 -5.72
N LEU A 542 -5.17 -3.15 -5.84
CA LEU A 542 -6.07 -3.24 -4.69
C LEU A 542 -6.00 -4.62 -4.02
N ALA A 543 -6.37 -4.68 -2.74
CA ALA A 543 -6.28 -5.90 -1.95
C ALA A 543 -7.24 -7.01 -2.42
N ASP A 544 -8.24 -6.67 -3.23
CA ASP A 544 -9.14 -7.62 -3.88
C ASP A 544 -8.62 -8.15 -5.23
N GLY A 545 -7.40 -7.76 -5.62
CA GLY A 545 -6.72 -8.19 -6.84
C GLY A 545 -6.98 -7.32 -8.06
N GLN A 546 -7.77 -6.25 -7.94
CA GLN A 546 -8.00 -5.30 -9.03
C GLN A 546 -6.83 -4.34 -9.21
N ILE A 547 -6.73 -3.75 -10.41
CA ILE A 547 -5.70 -2.77 -10.75
C ILE A 547 -6.39 -1.50 -11.24
N VAL A 548 -6.01 -0.35 -10.69
CA VAL A 548 -6.54 0.95 -11.10
C VAL A 548 -5.41 1.89 -11.49
N ARG A 549 -5.67 2.82 -12.43
CA ARG A 549 -4.71 3.85 -12.82
C ARG A 549 -4.77 5.02 -11.84
N THR A 550 -3.61 5.46 -11.35
CA THR A 550 -3.50 6.71 -10.61
C THR A 550 -3.66 7.90 -11.56
N GLU A 551 -3.79 9.12 -11.02
CA GLU A 551 -3.87 10.31 -11.88
C GLU A 551 -2.62 10.49 -12.74
N ALA A 552 -1.43 10.27 -12.17
CA ALA A 552 -0.17 10.26 -12.92
C ALA A 552 -0.17 9.17 -14.01
N GLY A 553 -0.70 7.98 -13.70
CA GLY A 553 -0.86 6.90 -14.68
C GLY A 553 -1.79 7.25 -15.83
N ARG A 554 -2.90 7.97 -15.57
CA ARG A 554 -3.81 8.45 -16.63
C ARG A 554 -3.13 9.46 -17.56
N LEU A 555 -2.43 10.44 -16.98
CA LEU A 555 -1.66 11.43 -17.73
C LEU A 555 -0.61 10.76 -18.64
N LEU A 556 0.18 9.83 -18.09
CA LEU A 556 1.18 9.12 -18.90
C LEU A 556 0.56 8.22 -19.95
N ALA A 557 -0.54 7.52 -19.66
CA ALA A 557 -1.20 6.67 -20.65
C ALA A 557 -1.67 7.47 -21.87
N ARG A 558 -2.19 8.70 -21.66
CA ARG A 558 -2.55 9.61 -22.75
C ARG A 558 -1.31 10.10 -23.49
N ALA A 559 -0.29 10.54 -22.76
CA ALA A 559 0.94 11.06 -23.35
C ALA A 559 1.65 10.04 -24.25
N VAL A 560 1.67 8.75 -23.87
CA VAL A 560 2.38 7.69 -24.61
C VAL A 560 1.55 7.03 -25.70
N ALA A 561 0.27 7.39 -25.88
CA ALA A 561 -0.61 6.76 -26.87
C ALA A 561 -0.03 6.79 -28.31
N GLY A 562 0.68 7.87 -28.66
CA GLY A 562 1.39 8.02 -29.94
C GLY A 562 2.81 7.43 -29.96
N ALA A 563 3.35 7.02 -28.81
CA ALA A 563 4.74 6.64 -28.60
C ALA A 563 4.95 5.14 -28.29
N THR A 564 3.89 4.33 -28.27
CA THR A 564 3.93 2.88 -27.95
C THR A 564 4.85 2.05 -28.85
N LYS A 565 5.25 2.56 -30.02
CA LYS A 565 6.20 1.90 -30.92
C LYS A 565 7.66 2.05 -30.49
N LEU A 566 7.97 2.97 -29.58
CA LEU A 566 9.31 3.18 -29.05
C LEU A 566 9.66 2.08 -28.04
N ALA A 567 10.92 1.66 -27.99
CA ALA A 567 11.39 0.69 -26.99
C ALA A 567 11.29 1.24 -25.56
N HIS A 568 11.62 2.52 -25.37
CA HIS A 568 11.54 3.25 -24.11
C HIS A 568 10.81 4.58 -24.33
N PRO A 569 9.47 4.57 -24.33
CA PRO A 569 8.69 5.76 -24.65
C PRO A 569 8.91 6.93 -23.68
N ILE A 570 9.23 6.65 -22.41
CA ILE A 570 9.55 7.68 -21.40
C ILE A 570 10.77 7.23 -20.60
N THR A 571 11.75 8.12 -20.46
CA THR A 571 12.94 7.93 -19.63
C THR A 571 13.23 9.17 -18.78
N PRO A 572 13.98 9.04 -17.67
CA PRO A 572 14.47 10.18 -16.89
C PRO A 572 15.16 11.28 -17.73
N ARG A 573 15.87 10.87 -18.80
CA ARG A 573 16.55 11.79 -19.74
C ARG A 573 15.55 12.63 -20.53
N ILE A 574 14.48 12.00 -21.03
CA ILE A 574 13.38 12.72 -21.70
C ILE A 574 12.75 13.70 -20.73
N VAL A 575 12.44 13.28 -19.50
CA VAL A 575 11.85 14.17 -18.47
C VAL A 575 12.73 15.40 -18.22
N ARG A 576 14.04 15.23 -18.02
CA ARG A 576 15.00 16.35 -17.87
C ARG A 576 15.01 17.30 -19.06
N LEU A 577 14.92 16.78 -20.29
CA LEU A 577 14.81 17.59 -21.50
C LEU A 577 13.52 18.43 -21.48
N LEU A 578 12.38 17.82 -21.16
CA LEU A 578 11.09 18.52 -21.11
C LEU A 578 11.09 19.60 -20.00
N GLU A 579 11.67 19.31 -18.83
CA GLU A 579 11.84 20.27 -17.72
C GLU A 579 12.70 21.46 -18.14
N ALA A 580 13.85 21.21 -18.78
CA ALA A 580 14.74 22.25 -19.28
C ALA A 580 14.05 23.13 -20.34
N MET A 581 13.30 22.52 -21.28
CA MET A 581 12.50 23.26 -22.26
C MET A 581 11.41 24.11 -21.59
N ARG A 582 10.75 23.57 -20.56
CA ARG A 582 9.71 24.28 -19.79
C ARG A 582 10.25 25.48 -19.03
N GLN A 583 11.48 25.37 -18.52
CA GLN A 583 12.17 26.44 -17.77
C GLN A 583 12.64 27.58 -18.68
N VAL A 584 13.15 27.27 -19.88
CA VAL A 584 13.75 28.26 -20.80
C VAL A 584 12.71 28.89 -21.73
N GLY A 585 11.69 28.13 -22.12
CA GLY A 585 10.68 28.55 -23.09
C GLY A 585 9.54 29.37 -22.50
N THR A 586 8.73 29.97 -23.39
CA THR A 586 7.55 30.76 -23.01
C THR A 586 6.27 29.92 -23.12
N LEU A 587 5.43 29.94 -22.09
CA LEU A 587 4.14 29.23 -22.09
C LEU A 587 3.06 30.00 -22.85
N TYR A 588 2.41 29.32 -23.79
CA TYR A 588 1.24 29.79 -24.51
C TYR A 588 0.00 29.08 -23.99
N VAL A 589 -0.64 29.67 -22.97
CA VAL A 589 -1.74 29.06 -22.20
C VAL A 589 -2.89 28.57 -23.09
N LYS A 590 -3.27 29.34 -24.11
CA LYS A 590 -4.39 28.98 -25.02
C LYS A 590 -4.10 27.76 -25.90
N GLU A 591 -2.83 27.49 -26.18
CA GLU A 591 -2.41 26.40 -27.06
C GLU A 591 -1.88 25.19 -26.28
N GLN A 592 -1.77 25.30 -24.94
CA GLN A 592 -1.11 24.32 -24.07
C GLN A 592 0.25 23.88 -24.62
N LYS A 593 1.09 24.87 -24.98
CA LYS A 593 2.43 24.65 -25.54
C LYS A 593 3.44 25.59 -24.94
N VAL A 594 4.70 25.15 -24.91
CA VAL A 594 5.84 26.02 -24.63
C VAL A 594 6.62 26.20 -25.92
N ARG A 595 7.02 27.43 -26.26
CA ARG A 595 7.85 27.71 -27.45
C ARG A 595 9.24 28.20 -27.04
N LEU A 596 10.24 27.77 -27.80
CA LEU A 596 11.64 28.15 -27.68
C LEU A 596 12.08 28.94 -28.90
N GLN A 597 13.04 29.84 -28.70
CA GLN A 597 13.83 30.43 -29.77
C GLN A 597 15.00 29.49 -30.14
N PRO A 598 15.47 29.46 -31.39
CA PRO A 598 16.55 28.56 -31.81
C PRO A 598 17.83 28.66 -30.96
N GLU A 599 18.18 29.86 -30.50
CA GLU A 599 19.40 30.13 -29.73
C GLU A 599 19.33 29.54 -28.31
N GLN A 600 18.12 29.32 -27.80
CA GLN A 600 17.87 28.82 -26.46
C GLN A 600 18.22 27.33 -26.30
N TRP A 601 18.39 26.58 -27.40
CA TRP A 601 18.74 25.16 -27.35
C TRP A 601 20.07 24.88 -26.65
N LYS A 602 21.04 25.80 -26.73
CA LYS A 602 22.31 25.68 -25.99
C LYS A 602 22.11 25.71 -24.49
N GLU A 603 21.17 26.53 -24.02
CA GLU A 603 20.85 26.62 -22.60
C GLU A 603 20.04 25.39 -22.14
N VAL A 604 19.13 24.90 -22.97
CA VAL A 604 18.41 23.65 -22.71
C VAL A 604 19.40 22.49 -22.56
N GLU A 605 20.34 22.32 -23.48
CA GLU A 605 21.41 21.31 -23.42
C GLU A 605 22.18 21.41 -22.10
N ARG A 606 22.64 22.62 -21.74
CA ARG A 606 23.36 22.88 -20.50
C ARG A 606 22.56 22.47 -19.26
N LEU A 607 21.25 22.76 -19.22
CA LEU A 607 20.38 22.43 -18.10
C LEU A 607 20.08 20.92 -17.98
N THR A 608 20.09 20.16 -19.09
CA THR A 608 19.87 18.69 -19.02
C THR A 608 21.03 17.94 -18.35
N GLY A 609 22.25 18.50 -18.41
CA GLY A 609 23.47 17.87 -17.91
C GLY A 609 23.87 16.59 -18.67
N LEU A 610 23.34 16.39 -19.88
CA LEU A 610 23.70 15.28 -20.76
C LEU A 610 24.92 15.64 -21.63
N GLY A 611 25.65 14.61 -22.08
CA GLY A 611 26.67 14.79 -23.12
C GLY A 611 26.06 15.23 -24.46
N PRO A 612 26.83 15.87 -25.37
CA PRO A 612 26.28 16.41 -26.61
C PRO A 612 25.60 15.36 -27.51
N GLN A 613 26.17 14.15 -27.57
CA GLN A 613 25.60 13.07 -28.36
C GLN A 613 24.29 12.56 -27.75
N GLU A 614 24.29 12.27 -26.45
CA GLU A 614 23.12 11.78 -25.72
C GLU A 614 21.99 12.82 -25.70
N PHE A 615 22.32 14.11 -25.68
CA PHE A 615 21.34 15.19 -25.81
C PHE A 615 20.62 15.15 -27.16
N LEU A 616 21.38 14.99 -28.26
CA LEU A 616 20.80 14.90 -29.60
C LEU A 616 19.94 13.65 -29.77
N GLU A 617 20.38 12.52 -29.25
CA GLU A 617 19.62 11.26 -29.26
C GLU A 617 18.33 11.39 -28.44
N THR A 618 18.42 11.91 -27.21
CA THR A 618 17.25 12.14 -26.34
C THR A 618 16.25 13.08 -27.00
N ARG A 619 16.71 14.16 -27.63
CA ARG A 619 15.87 15.09 -28.39
C ARG A 619 15.20 14.40 -29.59
N HIS A 620 15.93 13.54 -30.30
CA HIS A 620 15.39 12.79 -31.43
C HIS A 620 14.27 11.84 -30.96
N VAL A 621 14.50 11.06 -29.92
CA VAL A 621 13.49 10.14 -29.35
C VAL A 621 12.27 10.92 -28.83
N ALA A 622 12.48 12.06 -28.16
CA ALA A 622 11.38 12.90 -27.67
C ALA A 622 10.52 13.49 -28.81
N ARG A 623 11.11 13.79 -29.98
CA ARG A 623 10.36 14.17 -31.19
C ARG A 623 9.58 13.00 -31.76
N MET A 624 10.18 11.80 -31.79
CA MET A 624 9.52 10.58 -32.28
C MET A 624 8.33 10.20 -31.39
N GLY A 625 8.41 10.45 -30.08
CA GLY A 625 7.29 10.29 -29.14
C GLY A 625 6.28 11.44 -29.15
N HIS A 626 6.44 12.44 -30.03
CA HIS A 626 5.58 13.62 -30.15
C HIS A 626 5.47 14.52 -28.90
N TYR A 627 6.32 14.34 -27.89
CA TYR A 627 6.37 15.21 -26.72
C TYR A 627 6.87 16.62 -27.08
N ILE A 628 7.72 16.72 -28.10
CA ILE A 628 8.27 17.97 -28.59
C ILE A 628 8.19 18.08 -30.12
N GLY A 629 8.04 19.31 -30.61
CA GLY A 629 8.26 19.69 -32.00
C GLY A 629 9.69 20.17 -32.24
N GLU A 630 9.91 20.96 -33.29
CA GLU A 630 11.25 21.51 -33.59
C GLU A 630 11.72 22.53 -32.56
N VAL A 631 10.77 23.35 -32.11
CA VAL A 631 10.97 24.46 -31.16
C VAL A 631 9.84 24.54 -30.13
N THR A 632 9.05 23.48 -29.99
CA THR A 632 7.86 23.47 -29.13
C THR A 632 7.86 22.28 -28.17
N LEU A 633 7.40 22.50 -26.94
CA LEU A 633 6.90 21.45 -26.05
C LEU A 633 5.41 21.30 -26.31
N ASN A 634 4.96 20.10 -26.62
CA ASN A 634 3.57 19.79 -26.97
C ASN A 634 2.76 19.40 -25.72
N GLU A 635 1.45 19.24 -25.87
CA GLU A 635 0.53 18.82 -24.80
C GLU A 635 0.96 17.51 -24.14
N ALA A 636 1.28 16.47 -24.92
CA ALA A 636 1.81 15.21 -24.39
C ALA A 636 3.09 15.40 -23.54
N GLY A 637 3.96 16.35 -23.94
CA GLY A 637 5.14 16.71 -23.15
C GLY A 637 4.80 17.44 -21.85
N LEU A 638 3.73 18.24 -21.83
CA LEU A 638 3.21 18.87 -20.61
C LEU A 638 2.55 17.83 -19.69
N GLU A 639 1.81 16.86 -20.22
CA GLU A 639 1.21 15.78 -19.44
C GLU A 639 2.28 14.93 -18.73
N VAL A 640 3.41 14.66 -19.39
CA VAL A 640 4.57 13.99 -18.76
C VAL A 640 5.12 14.81 -17.59
N LEU A 641 5.24 16.14 -17.74
CA LEU A 641 5.70 17.02 -16.66
C LEU A 641 4.69 17.13 -15.50
N GLU A 642 3.40 17.13 -15.82
CA GLU A 642 2.35 17.13 -14.80
C GLU A 642 2.34 15.81 -14.01
N ALA A 643 2.48 14.67 -14.71
CA ALA A 643 2.67 13.38 -14.06
C ALA A 643 3.93 13.39 -13.18
N ALA A 644 5.06 13.91 -13.66
CA ALA A 644 6.29 14.03 -12.87
C ALA A 644 6.07 14.85 -11.59
N ALA A 645 5.32 15.96 -11.66
CA ALA A 645 5.00 16.78 -10.50
C ALA A 645 4.14 16.03 -9.48
N LEU A 646 3.13 15.28 -9.92
CA LEU A 646 2.30 14.44 -9.03
C LEU A 646 3.13 13.37 -8.32
N LEU A 647 4.10 12.75 -9.00
CA LEU A 647 5.00 11.76 -8.41
C LEU A 647 5.97 12.38 -7.38
N GLN A 648 6.27 13.67 -7.50
CA GLN A 648 7.14 14.39 -6.57
C GLN A 648 6.41 14.95 -5.33
N GLN A 649 5.09 15.13 -5.38
CA GLN A 649 4.30 15.61 -4.24
C GLN A 649 4.38 14.61 -3.08
N ARG A 650 5.04 15.03 -1.98
CA ARG A 650 5.00 14.29 -0.72
C ARG A 650 3.58 14.40 -0.15
N VAL A 651 3.02 13.25 0.24
CA VAL A 651 1.68 13.11 0.81
C VAL A 651 1.70 13.54 2.27
#